data_AF-A0A948WKX4-F1
#
_entry.id   AF-A0A948WKX4-F1
#
_cell.length_a   1.000
_cell.length_b   1.000
_cell.length_c   1.000
_cell.angle_alpha   90.00
_cell.angle_beta   90.00
_cell.angle_gamma   90.00
#
_symmetry.space_group_name_H-M   'P 1'
#
loop_
_entity.id
_entity.type
_entity.pdbx_description
1 polymer ?
#
loop_
_entity_poly.entity_id
_entity_poly.type
_entity_poly.pdbx_seq_one_letter_code
_entity_poly.pdbx_strand_id
1 'polypeptide(L)'
;MSKAATIFLGVLLVLTGRATFAQTSYTWTGGGSDNNWGTGANWSGGIAPSGDTGNNVLVFAGSTRTNANNNLGNWSLGMGQLQFASGAASFTLSGDNFGFRPYLGSQEQQIIQNSANTQTIGVGAFSFRNDNNSRINLNAGDLVITASDLFIDASSSTVRNLTVTGTDTTRRTVTFAGNVNKGASGQDPDMYIQENKRALVTGSLTFGSGNDASVFVENGVLQFSGSGSMTGGRPLLGATSGSADASLFLDTAGSTFGRQVEFRSGSSGRRTVGGLNTNGTVTFSGDFVGSGDIDLAAATGGTVVVSGTRNFNSNLLVNRPDGATTYGGTVVLSNSTTSSGWTALEGGTLEFGNLNQIGTAHFEFNASSGDSGTMRYTGGTATNTRTLWIDNTGITRAAIDIAQAGTTFTWNPADGNVNQNLTKTGAGTLVFGANRITGNATVGVEAGTLVITGTNTYAGGTTVANGTLVVSAGGAAGGSASALGSGSITVGSGGQLTWHLSASGSHTISNAISLSGGTLYTEDGANTFSGLVTLASGASTISAQYEDTITLSGGLSGSGNVIFTQSGSTGGWAAPTYVLSAAGSNTGTVRINGSSGSVPTQLQLGHVNALQNATLDLATGDTGVVAFTVAGTNTYNLGGLQGSRNLDLGANSISVGGNGNSTAYSGVLSGAGSLIKSAAGTLTLTGTNTYNGATTVSGGQLTVNGAANNTTVTVQSGARLGGGGSIGGLILGSGSTLAPGNSVGLLTATNAILDGGAAFELEVFDWLGAGGTGWDLLAVNGNLTLSNTTNNKFTINLVSLQNTNTPGLSTNWNAANSFTNRFISYTGSLLGTTFSPDLFTVNTGGFQNTFGGTFSVTNVTGGLALLYTPSAPVPEPGTWAAAALLAGGVAFARWRKRRIA
;
A
#
# COMPACT_ATOMS: atom_id res chain seq x y z
N MET A 1 24.59 -34.88 11.28
CA MET A 1 24.84 -35.91 12.31
C MET A 1 26.22 -36.52 12.08
N SER A 2 26.89 -36.88 13.17
CA SER A 2 28.33 -37.11 13.37
C SER A 2 29.08 -37.98 12.35
N LYS A 3 30.34 -37.61 12.07
CA LYS A 3 31.51 -38.30 12.67
C LYS A 3 32.79 -37.51 12.39
N ALA A 4 33.30 -36.87 13.43
CA ALA A 4 34.68 -36.42 13.52
C ALA A 4 35.57 -37.67 13.63
N ALA A 5 36.50 -37.83 12.69
CA ALA A 5 37.61 -38.75 12.80
C ALA A 5 38.89 -37.92 12.81
N THR A 6 39.52 -37.89 13.98
CA THR A 6 40.84 -37.38 14.29
C THR A 6 41.88 -37.89 13.29
N ILE A 7 42.50 -36.99 12.52
CA ILE A 7 43.72 -37.28 11.76
C ILE A 7 44.86 -36.53 12.44
N PHE A 8 45.60 -37.27 13.26
CA PHE A 8 46.91 -36.91 13.77
C PHE A 8 47.88 -37.92 13.13
N LEU A 9 48.52 -37.58 12.01
CA LEU A 9 49.75 -38.25 11.58
C LEU A 9 50.51 -37.47 10.50
N GLY A 10 51.71 -37.00 10.89
CA GLY A 10 52.91 -36.97 10.06
C GLY A 10 52.85 -36.19 8.75
N VAL A 11 53.36 -34.95 8.80
CA VAL A 11 53.93 -34.29 7.62
C VAL A 11 55.13 -35.12 7.14
N LEU A 12 54.90 -36.03 6.19
CA LEU A 12 55.97 -36.63 5.40
C LEU A 12 56.18 -35.75 4.17
N LEU A 13 57.27 -34.99 4.25
CA LEU A 13 57.81 -34.14 3.21
C LEU A 13 58.18 -34.98 1.97
N VAL A 14 57.43 -34.86 0.87
CA VAL A 14 57.84 -35.41 -0.43
C VAL A 14 58.91 -34.48 -1.01
N LEU A 15 60.19 -34.79 -0.75
CA LEU A 15 61.30 -34.25 -1.53
C LEU A 15 61.45 -35.08 -2.81
N THR A 16 61.14 -34.48 -3.96
CA THR A 16 61.76 -34.91 -5.21
C THR A 16 63.19 -34.37 -5.21
N GLY A 17 64.15 -35.23 -5.55
CA GLY A 17 65.58 -34.99 -5.40
C GLY A 17 66.05 -33.67 -6.02
N ARG A 18 66.37 -32.71 -5.14
CA ARG A 18 67.16 -31.51 -5.41
C ARG A 18 68.10 -31.32 -4.22
N ALA A 19 69.36 -31.01 -4.46
CA ALA A 19 70.38 -30.91 -3.42
C ALA A 19 69.92 -29.99 -2.27
N THR A 20 69.70 -30.58 -1.09
CA THR A 20 69.34 -29.87 0.14
C THR A 20 70.57 -29.25 0.77
N PHE A 21 70.74 -27.95 0.61
CA PHE A 21 71.59 -27.15 1.50
C PHE A 21 70.75 -26.72 2.71
N ALA A 22 71.35 -26.71 3.90
CA ALA A 22 70.65 -26.45 5.16
C ALA A 22 70.20 -24.98 5.26
N GLN A 23 68.90 -24.73 5.49
CA GLN A 23 68.37 -23.40 5.79
C GLN A 23 68.87 -22.91 7.16
N THR A 24 69.28 -21.64 7.25
CA THR A 24 69.65 -21.04 8.53
C THR A 24 68.44 -20.34 9.13
N SER A 25 67.88 -20.92 10.19
CA SER A 25 66.69 -20.39 10.87
C SER A 25 67.07 -19.49 12.04
N TYR A 26 66.55 -18.28 12.06
CA TYR A 26 66.66 -17.33 13.16
C TYR A 26 65.27 -17.11 13.77
N THR A 27 65.11 -17.42 15.05
CA THR A 27 63.83 -17.24 15.76
C THR A 27 63.88 -16.02 16.65
N TRP A 28 63.05 -15.02 16.39
CA TRP A 28 62.88 -13.86 17.24
C TRP A 28 62.21 -14.29 18.55
N THR A 29 62.87 -13.97 19.67
CA THR A 29 62.34 -14.13 21.02
C THR A 29 62.04 -12.78 21.67
N GLY A 30 62.65 -11.70 21.16
CA GLY A 30 62.58 -10.38 21.76
C GLY A 30 63.18 -10.32 23.17
N GLY A 31 64.13 -11.22 23.50
CA GLY A 31 64.74 -11.35 24.82
C GLY A 31 65.78 -10.29 25.20
N GLY A 32 66.25 -9.46 24.26
CA GLY A 32 67.24 -8.41 24.47
C GLY A 32 66.68 -7.17 25.17
N SER A 33 67.32 -6.01 25.05
CA SER A 33 66.85 -4.74 25.65
C SER A 33 66.06 -3.85 24.69
N ASP A 34 66.21 -4.06 23.39
CA ASP A 34 65.69 -3.22 22.31
C ASP A 34 64.89 -4.03 21.27
N ASN A 35 64.33 -3.37 20.27
CA ASN A 35 63.58 -4.03 19.19
C ASN A 35 64.44 -4.29 17.92
N ASN A 36 65.77 -4.21 17.98
CA ASN A 36 66.62 -4.27 16.80
C ASN A 36 66.96 -5.72 16.39
N TRP A 37 66.84 -6.05 15.10
CA TRP A 37 67.27 -7.34 14.53
C TRP A 37 68.77 -7.55 14.65
N GLY A 38 69.57 -6.49 14.69
CA GLY A 38 71.02 -6.58 14.90
C GLY A 38 71.44 -7.02 16.31
N THR A 39 70.53 -6.95 17.29
CA THR A 39 70.83 -7.33 18.68
C THR A 39 70.66 -8.84 18.86
N GLY A 40 71.77 -9.58 18.94
CA GLY A 40 71.78 -11.04 19.03
C GLY A 40 70.91 -11.60 20.17
N ALA A 41 70.82 -10.91 21.30
CA ALA A 41 69.97 -11.29 22.44
C ALA A 41 68.45 -11.31 22.13
N ASN A 42 68.01 -10.66 21.05
CA ASN A 42 66.62 -10.74 20.58
C ASN A 42 66.31 -12.04 19.82
N TRP A 43 67.33 -12.83 19.47
CA TRP A 43 67.21 -14.06 18.70
C TRP A 43 67.56 -15.28 19.54
N SER A 44 66.84 -16.38 19.31
CA SER A 44 67.13 -17.68 19.92
C SER A 44 68.58 -18.09 19.61
N GLY A 45 69.32 -18.51 20.64
CA GLY A 45 70.74 -18.83 20.51
C GLY A 45 71.70 -17.62 20.55
N GLY A 46 71.18 -16.40 20.69
CA GLY A 46 71.99 -15.19 20.89
C GLY A 46 72.66 -14.67 19.61
N ILE A 47 72.29 -15.17 18.43
CA ILE A 47 72.92 -14.84 17.15
C ILE A 47 71.93 -14.06 16.28
N ALA A 48 72.31 -12.83 15.92
CA ALA A 48 71.52 -12.02 15.01
C ALA A 48 71.61 -12.55 13.56
N PRO A 49 70.54 -12.44 12.76
CA PRO A 49 70.59 -12.74 11.34
C PRO A 49 71.60 -11.84 10.66
N SER A 50 72.49 -12.47 9.89
CA SER A 50 73.52 -11.78 9.13
C SER A 50 73.70 -12.45 7.76
N GLY A 51 74.12 -11.66 6.78
CA GLY A 51 74.42 -12.13 5.43
C GLY A 51 73.26 -12.06 4.44
N ASP A 52 73.61 -11.80 3.19
CA ASP A 52 72.69 -11.64 2.06
C ASP A 52 72.66 -12.90 1.20
N THR A 53 72.25 -14.03 1.79
CA THR A 53 72.46 -15.37 1.19
C THR A 53 71.20 -16.00 0.59
N GLY A 54 70.01 -15.41 0.75
CA GLY A 54 68.73 -15.96 0.26
C GLY A 54 68.27 -17.25 0.94
N ASN A 55 69.01 -17.76 1.93
CA ASN A 55 68.76 -19.02 2.64
C ASN A 55 68.32 -18.82 4.11
N ASN A 56 68.16 -17.56 4.53
CA ASN A 56 67.74 -17.22 5.89
C ASN A 56 66.22 -17.45 6.04
N VAL A 57 65.83 -18.11 7.12
CA VAL A 57 64.43 -18.24 7.56
C VAL A 57 64.27 -17.41 8.83
N LEU A 58 63.49 -16.34 8.76
CA LEU A 58 63.18 -15.54 9.95
C LEU A 58 61.85 -15.99 10.54
N VAL A 59 61.87 -16.42 11.80
CA VAL A 59 60.68 -16.87 12.52
C VAL A 59 60.37 -15.88 13.64
N PHE A 60 59.29 -15.13 13.51
CA PHE A 60 58.75 -14.30 14.58
C PHE A 60 57.84 -15.15 15.46
N ALA A 61 58.29 -15.40 16.69
CA ALA A 61 57.57 -16.19 17.68
C ALA A 61 57.41 -15.41 18.99
N GLY A 62 56.43 -15.79 19.80
CA GLY A 62 56.21 -15.21 21.12
C GLY A 62 55.47 -13.86 21.12
N SER A 63 55.48 -13.20 22.28
CA SER A 63 54.61 -12.05 22.57
C SER A 63 55.34 -10.78 23.01
N THR A 64 56.66 -10.78 22.98
CA THR A 64 57.51 -9.69 23.49
C THR A 64 58.15 -8.90 22.35
N ARG A 65 58.26 -7.57 22.53
CA ARG A 65 58.93 -6.66 21.60
C ARG A 65 58.41 -6.77 20.17
N THR A 66 57.10 -6.57 20.04
CA THR A 66 56.39 -6.81 18.78
C THR A 66 56.64 -5.76 17.70
N ASN A 67 57.21 -4.61 18.04
CA ASN A 67 57.61 -3.57 17.07
C ASN A 67 59.07 -3.75 16.61
N ALA A 68 59.38 -4.92 16.04
CA ALA A 68 60.73 -5.32 15.68
C ALA A 68 61.25 -4.51 14.47
N ASN A 69 62.40 -3.84 14.63
CA ASN A 69 63.04 -3.08 13.57
C ASN A 69 64.32 -3.76 13.05
N ASN A 70 64.51 -3.75 11.74
CA ASN A 70 65.60 -4.46 11.08
C ASN A 70 66.84 -3.61 10.83
N ASN A 71 67.05 -2.49 11.54
CA ASN A 71 68.03 -1.43 11.28
C ASN A 71 69.49 -1.93 11.06
N LEU A 72 69.72 -2.58 9.91
CA LEU A 72 70.91 -3.34 9.50
C LEU A 72 71.54 -2.70 8.24
N GLY A 73 70.88 -1.68 7.67
CA GLY A 73 71.17 -1.07 6.37
C GLY A 73 70.24 -1.58 5.28
N ASN A 74 69.85 -0.70 4.36
CA ASN A 74 68.98 -1.04 3.22
C ASN A 74 69.50 -2.25 2.43
N TRP A 75 68.64 -3.25 2.25
CA TRP A 75 68.89 -4.48 1.49
C TRP A 75 70.07 -5.33 2.00
N SER A 76 70.52 -5.09 3.24
CA SER A 76 71.67 -5.81 3.85
C SER A 76 71.37 -7.26 4.23
N LEU A 77 70.09 -7.60 4.40
CA LEU A 77 69.62 -8.93 4.77
C LEU A 77 68.70 -9.50 3.70
N GLY A 78 69.16 -10.57 3.07
CA GLY A 78 68.37 -11.39 2.15
C GLY A 78 67.83 -12.64 2.85
N MET A 79 66.54 -12.91 2.67
CA MET A 79 65.88 -14.10 3.24
C MET A 79 65.26 -14.98 2.15
N GLY A 80 65.02 -16.24 2.50
CA GLY A 80 64.22 -17.17 1.69
C GLY A 80 62.81 -17.32 2.22
N GLN A 81 62.61 -17.13 3.53
CA GLN A 81 61.31 -17.28 4.18
C GLN A 81 61.16 -16.32 5.37
N LEU A 82 59.97 -15.75 5.50
CA LEU A 82 59.53 -14.97 6.67
C LEU A 82 58.32 -15.69 7.28
N GLN A 83 58.40 -16.09 8.54
CA GLN A 83 57.36 -16.84 9.20
C GLN A 83 56.91 -16.16 10.50
N PHE A 84 55.60 -16.02 10.68
CA PHE A 84 54.98 -15.71 11.96
C PHE A 84 54.42 -17.00 12.54
N ALA A 85 54.95 -17.43 13.67
CA ALA A 85 54.54 -18.67 14.33
C ALA A 85 53.09 -18.58 14.85
N SER A 86 52.44 -19.73 15.08
CA SER A 86 51.04 -19.76 15.55
C SER A 86 50.78 -19.05 16.87
N GLY A 87 51.78 -19.00 17.76
CA GLY A 87 51.74 -18.27 19.02
C GLY A 87 52.25 -16.84 18.97
N ALA A 88 52.53 -16.27 17.79
CA ALA A 88 53.05 -14.92 17.67
C ALA A 88 51.98 -13.86 18.00
N ALA A 89 52.32 -12.85 18.81
CA ALA A 89 51.50 -11.65 18.99
C ALA A 89 51.47 -10.79 17.71
N SER A 90 50.74 -9.67 17.69
CA SER A 90 50.73 -8.75 16.54
C SER A 90 52.07 -8.03 16.38
N PHE A 91 52.94 -8.53 15.49
CA PHE A 91 54.19 -7.86 15.14
C PHE A 91 53.99 -6.78 14.08
N THR A 92 54.76 -5.71 14.24
CA THR A 92 55.01 -4.70 13.21
C THR A 92 56.50 -4.71 12.91
N LEU A 93 56.86 -5.14 11.69
CA LEU A 93 58.24 -5.16 11.20
C LEU A 93 58.54 -3.83 10.52
N SER A 94 59.54 -3.10 10.99
CA SER A 94 59.88 -1.75 10.49
C SER A 94 61.39 -1.56 10.28
N GLY A 95 61.79 -0.36 9.84
CA GLY A 95 63.21 0.00 9.65
C GLY A 95 63.61 0.11 8.17
N ASP A 96 64.80 -0.39 7.86
CA ASP A 96 65.41 -0.42 6.53
C ASP A 96 64.67 -1.35 5.56
N ASN A 97 64.87 -1.13 4.26
CA ASN A 97 64.29 -1.96 3.20
C ASN A 97 64.86 -3.38 3.24
N PHE A 98 64.01 -4.38 3.10
CA PHE A 98 64.42 -5.78 3.05
C PHE A 98 63.54 -6.59 2.11
N GLY A 99 63.94 -7.81 1.82
CA GLY A 99 63.15 -8.67 0.96
C GLY A 99 63.78 -10.03 0.77
N PHE A 100 63.18 -10.77 -0.14
CA PHE A 100 63.72 -12.03 -0.58
C PHE A 100 64.75 -11.81 -1.70
N ARG A 101 65.79 -12.66 -1.72
CA ARG A 101 66.89 -12.58 -2.70
C ARG A 101 67.10 -13.89 -3.45
N PRO A 102 67.71 -13.87 -4.65
CA PRO A 102 67.91 -15.08 -5.42
C PRO A 102 68.88 -16.02 -4.73
N TYR A 103 68.46 -17.27 -4.57
CA TYR A 103 69.34 -18.37 -4.17
C TYR A 103 69.53 -19.29 -5.36
N LEU A 104 70.74 -19.85 -5.55
CA LEU A 104 71.12 -20.75 -6.66
C LEU A 104 70.40 -22.12 -6.64
N GLY A 105 69.25 -22.22 -5.98
CA GLY A 105 68.41 -23.40 -5.87
C GLY A 105 66.94 -23.04 -6.03
N SER A 106 66.15 -24.00 -6.49
CA SER A 106 64.74 -23.85 -6.86
C SER A 106 63.76 -23.72 -5.67
N GLN A 107 64.20 -23.16 -4.55
CA GLN A 107 63.37 -23.04 -3.34
C GLN A 107 62.33 -21.93 -3.54
N GLU A 108 61.08 -22.21 -3.17
CA GLU A 108 59.96 -21.28 -3.25
C GLU A 108 60.03 -20.30 -2.07
N GLN A 109 59.89 -18.99 -2.33
CA GLN A 109 59.98 -17.98 -1.30
C GLN A 109 58.63 -17.72 -0.68
N GLN A 110 58.57 -17.65 0.65
CA GLN A 110 57.27 -17.64 1.33
C GLN A 110 57.24 -16.66 2.50
N ILE A 111 56.16 -15.87 2.57
CA ILE A 111 55.66 -15.34 3.84
C ILE A 111 54.69 -16.39 4.38
N ILE A 112 54.94 -16.92 5.58
CA ILE A 112 54.06 -17.87 6.25
C ILE A 112 53.45 -17.21 7.48
N GLN A 113 52.16 -16.92 7.40
CA GLN A 113 51.39 -16.30 8.45
C GLN A 113 50.53 -17.36 9.16
N ASN A 114 51.10 -17.98 10.21
CA ASN A 114 50.41 -18.99 11.03
C ASN A 114 49.77 -18.40 12.29
N SER A 115 50.00 -17.12 12.60
CA SER A 115 49.38 -16.45 13.75
C SER A 115 47.95 -16.03 13.43
N ALA A 116 47.05 -16.15 14.41
CA ALA A 116 45.70 -15.60 14.33
C ALA A 116 45.69 -14.06 14.37
N ASN A 117 46.76 -13.45 14.87
CA ASN A 117 46.89 -12.01 14.98
C ASN A 117 47.36 -11.40 13.66
N THR A 118 46.80 -10.26 13.27
CA THR A 118 47.26 -9.46 12.13
C THR A 118 48.71 -9.04 12.33
N GLN A 119 49.51 -9.20 11.28
CA GLN A 119 50.93 -8.84 11.25
C GLN A 119 51.14 -7.74 10.22
N THR A 120 52.09 -6.85 10.50
CA THR A 120 52.37 -5.69 9.66
C THR A 120 53.81 -5.72 9.18
N ILE A 121 54.03 -5.55 7.88
CA ILE A 121 55.33 -5.25 7.27
C ILE A 121 55.30 -3.76 6.88
N GLY A 122 55.91 -2.93 7.71
CA GLY A 122 55.92 -1.47 7.60
C GLY A 122 57.32 -0.89 7.40
N VAL A 123 57.93 -1.22 6.26
CA VAL A 123 59.23 -0.67 5.81
C VAL A 123 59.05 0.24 4.60
N GLY A 124 60.07 1.00 4.20
CA GLY A 124 59.97 1.85 3.00
C GLY A 124 59.68 1.05 1.73
N ALA A 125 60.43 -0.03 1.52
CA ALA A 125 60.24 -0.97 0.42
C ALA A 125 60.42 -2.42 0.88
N PHE A 126 59.59 -3.31 0.33
CA PHE A 126 59.70 -4.75 0.47
C PHE A 126 59.81 -5.39 -0.92
N SER A 127 60.61 -6.45 -1.09
CA SER A 127 60.81 -7.03 -2.42
C SER A 127 60.77 -8.55 -2.44
N PHE A 128 60.13 -9.09 -3.47
CA PHE A 128 60.28 -10.44 -3.97
C PHE A 128 61.26 -10.43 -5.16
N ARG A 129 62.58 -10.39 -4.88
CA ARG A 129 63.66 -10.38 -5.90
C ARG A 129 64.20 -11.79 -6.09
N ASN A 130 63.57 -12.63 -6.92
CA ASN A 130 64.09 -13.99 -7.19
C ASN A 130 63.53 -14.64 -8.45
N ASP A 131 64.32 -15.55 -9.03
CA ASP A 131 64.12 -16.41 -10.20
C ASP A 131 63.05 -17.50 -10.06
N ASN A 132 62.40 -17.64 -8.89
CA ASN A 132 61.37 -18.63 -8.59
C ASN A 132 60.02 -17.98 -8.19
N ASN A 133 58.96 -18.81 -8.09
CA ASN A 133 57.66 -18.41 -7.56
C ASN A 133 57.74 -17.97 -6.09
N SER A 134 56.87 -17.03 -5.72
CA SER A 134 56.72 -16.50 -4.37
C SER A 134 55.31 -16.75 -3.83
N ARG A 135 55.19 -16.94 -2.52
CA ARG A 135 53.89 -17.11 -1.85
C ARG A 135 53.71 -16.22 -0.62
N ILE A 136 52.47 -15.83 -0.39
CA ILE A 136 51.97 -15.31 0.88
C ILE A 136 50.95 -16.33 1.38
N ASN A 137 51.33 -17.15 2.35
CA ASN A 137 50.53 -18.20 2.95
C ASN A 137 49.81 -17.67 4.21
N LEU A 138 48.54 -17.28 4.06
CA LEU A 138 47.66 -16.80 5.13
C LEU A 138 46.92 -17.97 5.79
N ASN A 139 47.61 -18.66 6.70
CA ASN A 139 47.13 -19.88 7.34
C ASN A 139 46.27 -19.65 8.60
N ALA A 140 46.29 -18.46 9.21
CA ALA A 140 45.50 -18.23 10.43
C ALA A 140 45.05 -16.78 10.68
N GLY A 141 45.72 -15.79 10.09
CA GLY A 141 45.45 -14.37 10.34
C GLY A 141 45.80 -13.51 9.15
N ASP A 142 45.48 -12.23 9.26
CA ASP A 142 45.68 -11.26 8.18
C ASP A 142 47.13 -10.75 8.13
N LEU A 143 47.50 -10.18 6.99
CA LEU A 143 48.80 -9.53 6.76
C LEU A 143 48.57 -8.14 6.18
N VAL A 144 49.24 -7.13 6.72
CA VAL A 144 49.24 -5.78 6.17
C VAL A 144 50.64 -5.44 5.70
N ILE A 145 50.79 -5.10 4.43
CA ILE A 145 52.04 -4.61 3.86
C ILE A 145 51.85 -3.13 3.60
N THR A 146 52.40 -2.29 4.48
CA THR A 146 52.35 -0.84 4.37
C THR A 146 53.58 -0.25 3.68
N ALA A 147 54.38 -1.10 3.02
CA ALA A 147 55.53 -0.62 2.27
C ALA A 147 55.09 0.31 1.16
N SER A 148 55.75 1.48 1.05
CA SER A 148 55.47 2.46 0.00
C SER A 148 55.59 1.82 -1.37
N ASP A 149 56.60 0.97 -1.55
CA ASP A 149 56.78 0.15 -2.74
C ASP A 149 57.01 -1.33 -2.38
N LEU A 150 56.14 -2.20 -2.90
CA LEU A 150 56.32 -3.64 -2.94
C LEU A 150 56.83 -4.03 -4.33
N PHE A 151 58.10 -4.39 -4.44
CA PHE A 151 58.69 -4.79 -5.72
C PHE A 151 58.55 -6.28 -5.97
N ILE A 152 57.87 -6.64 -7.07
CA ILE A 152 57.90 -7.99 -7.64
C ILE A 152 58.86 -7.92 -8.83
N ASP A 153 60.12 -8.36 -8.63
CA ASP A 153 61.23 -8.09 -9.55
C ASP A 153 61.76 -9.38 -10.20
N ALA A 154 62.14 -9.28 -11.47
CA ALA A 154 62.64 -10.38 -12.29
C ALA A 154 64.02 -10.08 -12.87
N SER A 155 65.05 -10.77 -12.38
CA SER A 155 66.42 -10.62 -12.89
C SER A 155 66.73 -11.43 -14.18
N SER A 156 65.94 -12.45 -14.57
CA SER A 156 66.36 -13.39 -15.65
C SER A 156 65.39 -14.50 -16.14
N SER A 157 64.21 -14.76 -15.54
CA SER A 157 63.42 -16.03 -15.68
C SER A 157 62.11 -15.79 -16.42
N THR A 158 61.65 -16.82 -17.13
CA THR A 158 60.56 -16.80 -18.11
C THR A 158 59.16 -17.08 -17.54
N VAL A 159 59.01 -17.52 -16.28
CA VAL A 159 57.71 -17.71 -15.60
C VAL A 159 57.87 -17.37 -14.11
N ARG A 160 57.13 -16.38 -13.57
CA ARG A 160 57.20 -15.99 -12.14
C ARG A 160 55.84 -15.53 -11.61
N ASN A 161 55.43 -16.13 -10.49
CA ASN A 161 54.13 -15.86 -9.88
C ASN A 161 54.27 -15.40 -8.41
N LEU A 162 53.47 -14.42 -8.00
CA LEU A 162 53.18 -14.14 -6.58
C LEU A 162 51.83 -14.76 -6.24
N THR A 163 51.81 -15.79 -5.40
CA THR A 163 50.56 -16.46 -5.01
C THR A 163 50.14 -16.07 -3.60
N VAL A 164 48.96 -15.48 -3.45
CA VAL A 164 48.27 -15.29 -2.18
C VAL A 164 47.38 -16.52 -1.95
N THR A 165 47.69 -17.29 -0.91
CA THR A 165 47.05 -18.59 -0.66
C THR A 165 47.03 -18.92 0.84
N GLY A 166 46.60 -20.10 1.26
CA GLY A 166 46.75 -20.57 2.63
C GLY A 166 45.79 -21.67 3.02
N THR A 167 46.24 -22.54 3.90
CA THR A 167 45.58 -23.80 4.29
C THR A 167 44.25 -23.64 5.03
N ASP A 168 43.97 -22.47 5.61
CA ASP A 168 42.70 -22.17 6.27
C ASP A 168 41.59 -21.91 5.23
N THR A 169 40.40 -22.44 5.44
CA THR A 169 39.26 -22.23 4.54
C THR A 169 38.61 -20.84 4.71
N THR A 170 38.95 -20.09 5.75
CA THR A 170 38.41 -18.75 5.97
C THR A 170 39.06 -17.69 5.06
N ARG A 171 38.29 -16.63 4.79
CA ARG A 171 38.71 -15.50 3.95
C ARG A 171 39.66 -14.56 4.68
N ARG A 172 40.93 -14.95 4.74
CA ARG A 172 42.03 -14.11 5.24
C ARG A 172 42.46 -13.09 4.20
N THR A 173 42.98 -11.97 4.70
CA THR A 173 43.29 -10.79 3.90
C THR A 173 44.77 -10.48 3.94
N VAL A 174 45.36 -10.28 2.77
CA VAL A 174 46.58 -9.47 2.63
C VAL A 174 46.18 -8.08 2.14
N THR A 175 46.59 -7.05 2.88
CA THR A 175 46.37 -5.65 2.50
C THR A 175 47.66 -5.09 1.89
N PHE A 176 47.58 -4.65 0.64
CA PHE A 176 48.63 -3.92 -0.06
C PHE A 176 48.32 -2.42 0.01
N ALA A 177 48.97 -1.72 0.94
CA ALA A 177 48.65 -0.31 1.19
C ALA A 177 49.49 0.69 0.37
N GLY A 178 50.70 0.29 -0.05
CA GLY A 178 51.49 1.07 -1.02
C GLY A 178 51.38 0.53 -2.44
N ASN A 179 52.38 0.84 -3.26
CA ASN A 179 52.41 0.48 -4.67
C ASN A 179 53.02 -0.91 -4.84
N VAL A 180 52.28 -1.85 -5.40
CA VAL A 180 52.85 -3.10 -5.89
C VAL A 180 53.39 -2.83 -7.29
N ASN A 181 54.72 -2.70 -7.39
CA ASN A 181 55.41 -2.30 -8.60
C ASN A 181 56.18 -3.46 -9.20
N LYS A 182 56.24 -3.48 -10.53
CA LYS A 182 57.17 -4.29 -11.31
C LYS A 182 58.59 -3.69 -11.31
N GLY A 183 59.62 -4.54 -11.27
CA GLY A 183 61.00 -4.18 -11.62
C GLY A 183 61.21 -3.95 -13.13
N ALA A 184 62.24 -3.19 -13.50
CA ALA A 184 62.42 -2.62 -14.85
C ALA A 184 62.80 -3.60 -15.99
N SER A 185 62.86 -4.92 -15.78
CA SER A 185 63.33 -5.90 -16.79
C SER A 185 62.46 -7.16 -16.93
N GLY A 186 62.02 -7.50 -18.16
CA GLY A 186 61.43 -8.81 -18.51
C GLY A 186 59.90 -8.93 -18.47
N GLN A 187 59.34 -10.07 -18.91
CA GLN A 187 57.88 -10.38 -18.97
C GLN A 187 57.13 -10.18 -17.64
N ASP A 188 55.81 -10.04 -17.69
CA ASP A 188 54.99 -9.65 -16.54
C ASP A 188 54.86 -10.78 -15.49
N PRO A 189 55.19 -10.54 -14.21
CA PRO A 189 54.93 -11.51 -13.15
C PRO A 189 53.44 -11.52 -12.85
N ASP A 190 52.87 -12.72 -12.77
CA ASP A 190 51.46 -12.93 -12.51
C ASP A 190 51.19 -12.96 -11.00
N MET A 191 50.15 -12.27 -10.54
CA MET A 191 49.64 -12.46 -9.18
C MET A 191 48.53 -13.50 -9.19
N TYR A 192 48.59 -14.53 -8.36
CA TYR A 192 47.52 -15.51 -8.18
C TYR A 192 46.87 -15.30 -6.80
N ILE A 193 45.54 -15.29 -6.74
CA ILE A 193 44.77 -15.21 -5.50
C ILE A 193 43.91 -16.47 -5.42
N GLN A 194 44.20 -17.31 -4.43
CA GLN A 194 43.67 -18.67 -4.34
C GLN A 194 43.15 -19.01 -2.94
N GLU A 195 42.58 -20.21 -2.78
CA GLU A 195 42.21 -20.81 -1.49
C GLU A 195 41.34 -19.91 -0.58
N ASN A 196 40.33 -19.28 -1.17
CA ASN A 196 39.38 -18.32 -0.57
C ASN A 196 40.07 -17.10 0.06
N LYS A 197 41.30 -16.74 -0.35
CA LYS A 197 42.01 -15.57 0.19
C LYS A 197 41.61 -14.28 -0.50
N ARG A 198 41.88 -13.17 0.18
CA ARG A 198 41.61 -11.82 -0.31
C ARG A 198 42.90 -11.00 -0.42
N ALA A 199 43.10 -10.37 -1.57
CA ALA A 199 44.01 -9.25 -1.74
C ALA A 199 43.21 -7.94 -1.68
N LEU A 200 43.41 -7.15 -0.63
CA LEU A 200 42.85 -5.81 -0.49
C LEU A 200 43.89 -4.77 -0.91
N VAL A 201 43.59 -3.95 -1.90
CA VAL A 201 44.47 -2.92 -2.43
C VAL A 201 43.94 -1.56 -2.03
N THR A 202 44.70 -0.82 -1.22
CA THR A 202 44.41 0.59 -0.91
C THR A 202 45.39 1.57 -1.56
N GLY A 203 46.53 1.07 -2.04
CA GLY A 203 47.51 1.81 -2.84
C GLY A 203 47.31 1.61 -4.35
N SER A 204 48.33 1.14 -5.06
CA SER A 204 48.23 0.83 -6.49
C SER A 204 48.80 -0.53 -6.83
N LEU A 205 48.23 -1.24 -7.80
CA LEU A 205 48.86 -2.35 -8.49
C LEU A 205 49.36 -1.86 -9.84
N THR A 206 50.67 -1.81 -10.03
CA THR A 206 51.29 -1.35 -11.28
C THR A 206 52.00 -2.50 -11.98
N PHE A 207 51.41 -2.99 -13.06
CA PHE A 207 51.96 -4.00 -13.95
C PHE A 207 52.48 -3.38 -15.27
N GLY A 208 53.07 -4.20 -16.14
CA GLY A 208 53.57 -3.74 -17.44
C GLY A 208 52.50 -3.12 -18.33
N SER A 209 52.93 -2.41 -19.37
CA SER A 209 52.05 -1.77 -20.35
C SER A 209 51.33 -2.75 -21.30
N GLY A 210 51.49 -4.06 -21.10
CA GLY A 210 50.89 -5.10 -21.92
C GLY A 210 49.42 -5.38 -21.59
N ASN A 211 48.71 -5.95 -22.56
CA ASN A 211 47.40 -6.57 -22.35
C ASN A 211 47.59 -8.05 -21.96
N ASP A 212 48.49 -8.35 -21.04
CA ASP A 212 48.64 -9.70 -20.51
C ASP A 212 47.77 -9.84 -19.25
N ALA A 213 47.29 -11.04 -18.96
CA ALA A 213 46.61 -11.29 -17.69
C ALA A 213 47.66 -11.19 -16.58
N SER A 214 47.49 -10.25 -15.64
CA SER A 214 48.52 -9.96 -14.61
C SER A 214 48.04 -10.30 -13.20
N VAL A 215 46.73 -10.52 -13.03
CA VAL A 215 46.13 -10.97 -11.76
C VAL A 215 45.11 -12.07 -12.02
N PHE A 216 45.39 -13.27 -11.54
CA PHE A 216 44.58 -14.48 -11.65
C PHE A 216 43.85 -14.69 -10.34
N VAL A 217 42.52 -14.62 -10.36
CA VAL A 217 41.68 -14.86 -9.19
C VAL A 217 41.02 -16.23 -9.35
N GLU A 218 41.53 -17.22 -8.61
CA GLU A 218 41.16 -18.63 -8.73
C GLU A 218 40.80 -19.18 -7.34
N ASN A 219 39.53 -19.08 -6.92
CA ASN A 219 39.12 -19.25 -5.51
C ASN A 219 39.56 -18.07 -4.63
N GLY A 220 39.21 -16.83 -4.97
CA GLY A 220 39.75 -15.67 -4.26
C GLY A 220 39.00 -14.37 -4.48
N VAL A 221 39.45 -13.32 -3.79
CA VAL A 221 38.89 -11.97 -3.88
C VAL A 221 39.99 -10.95 -4.14
N LEU A 222 39.86 -10.20 -5.22
CA LEU A 222 40.59 -8.94 -5.44
C LEU A 222 39.66 -7.78 -5.05
N GLN A 223 40.09 -6.94 -4.12
CA GLN A 223 39.28 -5.82 -3.63
C GLN A 223 40.09 -4.53 -3.70
N PHE A 224 39.50 -3.45 -4.23
CA PHE A 224 40.08 -2.11 -4.19
C PHE A 224 39.28 -1.19 -3.26
N SER A 225 39.99 -0.41 -2.46
CA SER A 225 39.41 0.50 -1.47
C SER A 225 40.18 1.82 -1.37
N GLY A 226 39.52 2.89 -0.95
CA GLY A 226 40.08 4.24 -0.89
C GLY A 226 40.61 4.69 -2.25
N SER A 227 41.92 4.96 -2.30
CA SER A 227 42.68 5.30 -3.52
C SER A 227 43.15 4.08 -4.33
N GLY A 228 42.75 2.87 -3.92
CA GLY A 228 43.07 1.60 -4.57
C GLY A 228 42.88 1.65 -6.08
N SER A 229 43.94 1.37 -6.85
CA SER A 229 43.89 1.38 -8.31
C SER A 229 44.75 0.29 -8.95
N MET A 230 44.53 0.05 -10.23
CA MET A 230 45.35 -0.84 -11.06
C MET A 230 45.74 -0.14 -12.36
N THR A 231 47.04 -0.15 -12.67
CA THR A 231 47.64 0.39 -13.89
C THR A 231 48.43 -0.72 -14.59
N GLY A 232 48.27 -0.85 -15.91
CA GLY A 232 48.80 -2.00 -16.65
C GLY A 232 48.09 -3.32 -16.33
N GLY A 233 48.21 -4.30 -17.23
CA GLY A 233 47.61 -5.62 -17.08
C GLY A 233 46.07 -5.65 -17.00
N ARG A 234 45.54 -6.83 -16.68
CA ARG A 234 44.12 -7.03 -16.32
C ARG A 234 43.89 -8.17 -15.31
N PRO A 235 42.80 -8.11 -14.53
CA PRO A 235 42.32 -9.24 -13.76
C PRO A 235 41.64 -10.30 -14.65
N LEU A 236 41.89 -11.55 -14.29
CA LEU A 236 41.33 -12.75 -14.89
C LEU A 236 40.61 -13.54 -13.80
N LEU A 237 39.28 -13.66 -13.94
CA LEU A 237 38.42 -14.27 -12.93
C LEU A 237 38.05 -15.70 -13.33
N GLY A 238 38.32 -16.64 -12.41
CA GLY A 238 37.93 -18.04 -12.51
C GLY A 238 39.11 -18.98 -12.78
N ALA A 239 38.97 -20.22 -12.28
CA ALA A 239 39.92 -21.30 -12.54
C ALA A 239 39.67 -21.99 -13.89
N THR A 240 40.64 -22.79 -14.34
CA THR A 240 40.56 -23.61 -15.57
C THR A 240 39.79 -24.92 -15.38
N SER A 241 39.45 -25.30 -14.15
CA SER A 241 38.61 -26.45 -13.79
C SER A 241 38.02 -26.27 -12.38
N GLY A 242 37.05 -27.12 -11.98
CA GLY A 242 36.51 -27.16 -10.62
C GLY A 242 35.33 -26.22 -10.38
N SER A 243 35.09 -25.87 -9.11
CA SER A 243 33.93 -25.09 -8.65
C SER A 243 34.32 -23.88 -7.81
N ALA A 244 35.51 -23.32 -8.07
CA ALA A 244 36.08 -22.23 -7.28
C ALA A 244 35.51 -20.87 -7.68
N ASP A 245 35.12 -20.07 -6.69
CA ASP A 245 34.59 -18.72 -6.89
C ASP A 245 35.72 -17.69 -7.11
N ALA A 246 35.45 -16.63 -7.86
CA ALA A 246 36.39 -15.55 -8.09
C ALA A 246 35.65 -14.22 -8.03
N SER A 247 36.20 -13.25 -7.28
CA SER A 247 35.54 -11.96 -7.11
C SER A 247 36.47 -10.78 -7.31
N LEU A 248 35.93 -9.72 -7.92
CA LEU A 248 36.51 -8.39 -8.02
C LEU A 248 35.55 -7.37 -7.41
N PHE A 249 35.98 -6.64 -6.39
CA PHE A 249 35.15 -5.65 -5.71
C PHE A 249 35.78 -4.25 -5.65
N LEU A 250 34.93 -3.23 -5.76
CA LEU A 250 35.19 -1.86 -5.34
C LEU A 250 34.34 -1.56 -4.11
N ASP A 251 34.84 -0.82 -3.13
CA ASP A 251 34.03 -0.48 -1.94
C ASP A 251 33.88 1.02 -1.66
N THR A 252 34.59 1.86 -2.43
CA THR A 252 34.65 3.30 -2.18
C THR A 252 33.81 4.04 -3.20
N ALA A 253 32.78 4.76 -2.73
CA ALA A 253 31.92 5.58 -3.58
C ALA A 253 32.74 6.57 -4.42
N GLY A 254 32.42 6.68 -5.70
CA GLY A 254 33.14 7.46 -6.71
C GLY A 254 34.31 6.75 -7.38
N SER A 255 34.74 5.58 -6.88
CA SER A 255 35.83 4.82 -7.48
C SER A 255 35.47 4.27 -8.86
N THR A 256 36.46 4.21 -9.75
CA THR A 256 36.31 3.69 -11.10
C THR A 256 37.43 2.69 -11.43
N PHE A 257 37.05 1.50 -11.89
CA PHE A 257 37.97 0.51 -12.42
C PHE A 257 37.92 0.50 -13.95
N GLY A 258 38.98 1.01 -14.57
CA GLY A 258 39.05 1.21 -16.02
C GLY A 258 39.94 0.22 -16.77
N ARG A 259 40.22 -0.96 -16.21
CA ARG A 259 40.94 -2.04 -16.92
C ARG A 259 39.94 -3.08 -17.42
N GLN A 260 40.27 -3.75 -18.52
CA GLN A 260 39.51 -4.90 -19.02
C GLN A 260 39.41 -5.96 -17.90
N VAL A 261 38.30 -6.68 -17.82
CA VAL A 261 38.14 -7.84 -16.92
C VAL A 261 37.88 -9.07 -17.79
N GLU A 262 38.70 -10.11 -17.63
CA GLU A 262 38.56 -11.34 -18.38
C GLU A 262 37.98 -12.46 -17.52
N PHE A 263 37.09 -13.25 -18.10
CA PHE A 263 36.38 -14.35 -17.43
C PHE A 263 36.76 -15.70 -18.06
N ARG A 264 37.05 -16.70 -17.24
CA ARG A 264 37.40 -18.06 -17.68
C ARG A 264 36.23 -19.03 -17.54
N SER A 265 36.01 -19.88 -18.55
CA SER A 265 34.92 -20.87 -18.60
C SER A 265 35.20 -22.21 -17.93
N GLY A 266 36.42 -22.45 -17.44
CA GLY A 266 36.81 -23.77 -16.92
C GLY A 266 36.15 -24.16 -15.58
N SER A 267 35.77 -23.19 -14.77
CA SER A 267 35.16 -23.38 -13.45
C SER A 267 33.64 -23.23 -13.47
N SER A 268 32.92 -24.08 -12.71
CA SER A 268 31.50 -23.90 -12.38
C SER A 268 31.26 -22.92 -11.23
N GLY A 269 32.33 -22.44 -10.58
CA GLY A 269 32.25 -21.43 -9.53
C GLY A 269 31.85 -20.05 -10.04
N ARG A 270 31.39 -19.23 -9.10
CA ARG A 270 30.86 -17.89 -9.34
C ARG A 270 31.96 -16.93 -9.78
N ARG A 271 31.67 -16.04 -10.74
CA ARG A 271 32.57 -14.96 -11.15
C ARG A 271 31.92 -13.61 -10.88
N THR A 272 32.26 -13.01 -9.76
CA THR A 272 31.59 -11.80 -9.26
C THR A 272 32.37 -10.55 -9.58
N VAL A 273 31.70 -9.54 -10.12
CA VAL A 273 32.20 -8.17 -10.19
C VAL A 273 31.19 -7.26 -9.51
N GLY A 274 31.63 -6.43 -8.56
CA GLY A 274 30.66 -5.69 -7.78
C GLY A 274 31.16 -4.54 -6.93
N GLY A 275 30.20 -3.95 -6.24
CA GLY A 275 30.37 -2.87 -5.28
C GLY A 275 29.98 -3.33 -3.89
N LEU A 276 30.87 -3.15 -2.91
CA LEU A 276 30.57 -3.36 -1.49
C LEU A 276 30.16 -2.05 -0.78
N ASN A 277 30.11 -0.93 -1.51
CA ASN A 277 29.65 0.34 -1.00
C ASN A 277 28.13 0.28 -0.71
N THR A 278 27.71 0.78 0.47
CA THR A 278 26.28 0.84 0.84
C THR A 278 25.64 2.18 0.51
N ASN A 279 26.38 3.08 -0.14
CA ASN A 279 25.93 4.38 -0.64
C ASN A 279 26.81 4.80 -1.83
N GLY A 280 26.27 5.64 -2.70
CA GLY A 280 26.97 6.18 -3.86
C GLY A 280 27.20 5.14 -4.96
N THR A 281 28.09 5.46 -5.89
CA THR A 281 28.30 4.69 -7.11
C THR A 281 29.74 4.23 -7.24
N VAL A 282 29.97 2.99 -7.65
CA VAL A 282 31.26 2.52 -8.17
C VAL A 282 31.09 2.18 -9.65
N THR A 283 32.15 2.38 -10.44
CA THR A 283 32.07 2.24 -11.90
C THR A 283 33.10 1.25 -12.43
N PHE A 284 32.68 0.30 -13.25
CA PHE A 284 33.55 -0.53 -14.06
C PHE A 284 33.45 -0.07 -15.52
N SER A 285 34.47 0.64 -15.98
CA SER A 285 34.48 1.26 -17.31
C SER A 285 35.29 0.48 -18.36
N GLY A 286 36.10 -0.48 -17.93
CA GLY A 286 36.80 -1.40 -18.86
C GLY A 286 35.88 -2.50 -19.39
N ASP A 287 36.20 -3.01 -20.58
CA ASP A 287 35.44 -4.08 -21.23
C ASP A 287 35.48 -5.38 -20.43
N PHE A 288 34.38 -6.14 -20.49
CA PHE A 288 34.33 -7.51 -19.98
C PHE A 288 34.46 -8.45 -21.18
N VAL A 289 35.36 -9.44 -21.08
CA VAL A 289 35.68 -10.39 -22.16
C VAL A 289 35.85 -11.81 -21.63
N GLY A 290 35.88 -12.80 -22.52
CA GLY A 290 36.21 -14.19 -22.16
C GLY A 290 35.01 -15.12 -22.29
N SER A 291 34.77 -15.99 -21.30
CA SER A 291 33.73 -17.02 -21.35
C SER A 291 33.27 -17.42 -19.95
N GLY A 292 32.01 -17.86 -19.82
CA GLY A 292 31.40 -18.27 -18.54
C GLY A 292 30.55 -17.17 -17.90
N ASP A 293 29.60 -17.61 -17.07
CA ASP A 293 28.58 -16.75 -16.45
C ASP A 293 29.18 -15.72 -15.49
N ILE A 294 28.55 -14.55 -15.42
CA ILE A 294 28.98 -13.41 -14.60
C ILE A 294 27.91 -13.03 -13.61
N ASP A 295 28.38 -12.69 -12.42
CA ASP A 295 27.57 -12.14 -11.36
C ASP A 295 27.94 -10.67 -11.13
N LEU A 296 26.99 -9.78 -11.39
CA LEU A 296 27.09 -8.38 -11.00
C LEU A 296 26.43 -8.18 -9.64
N ALA A 297 27.15 -7.60 -8.68
CA ALA A 297 26.67 -7.51 -7.31
C ALA A 297 26.80 -6.09 -6.76
N ALA A 298 25.71 -5.51 -6.28
CA ALA A 298 25.68 -4.23 -5.62
C ALA A 298 25.17 -4.40 -4.17
N ALA A 299 25.97 -3.99 -3.19
CA ALA A 299 25.54 -3.97 -1.80
C ALA A 299 24.31 -3.07 -1.61
N THR A 300 23.45 -3.42 -0.64
CA THR A 300 22.21 -2.69 -0.36
C THR A 300 22.49 -1.20 -0.11
N GLY A 301 21.78 -0.34 -0.85
CA GLY A 301 21.96 1.13 -0.83
C GLY A 301 23.04 1.67 -1.78
N GLY A 302 23.92 0.81 -2.31
CA GLY A 302 24.94 1.18 -3.29
C GLY A 302 24.52 0.99 -4.73
N THR A 303 25.29 1.61 -5.63
CA THR A 303 25.15 1.49 -7.08
C THR A 303 26.44 0.99 -7.73
N VAL A 304 26.33 0.04 -8.66
CA VAL A 304 27.41 -0.43 -9.53
C VAL A 304 27.06 -0.09 -10.96
N VAL A 305 27.87 0.74 -11.61
CA VAL A 305 27.72 1.06 -13.04
C VAL A 305 28.71 0.21 -13.83
N VAL A 306 28.23 -0.51 -14.84
CA VAL A 306 29.08 -1.19 -15.84
C VAL A 306 28.91 -0.45 -17.17
N SER A 307 29.93 0.30 -17.53
CA SER A 307 29.96 1.10 -18.77
C SER A 307 30.90 0.55 -19.84
N GLY A 308 31.72 -0.44 -19.50
CA GLY A 308 32.48 -1.20 -20.47
C GLY A 308 31.59 -2.08 -21.35
N THR A 309 32.08 -2.42 -22.54
CA THR A 309 31.39 -3.34 -23.45
C THR A 309 31.49 -4.76 -22.89
N ARG A 310 30.39 -5.52 -22.92
CA ARG A 310 30.43 -6.96 -22.57
C ARG A 310 30.41 -7.80 -23.84
N ASN A 311 31.56 -8.38 -24.19
CA ASN A 311 31.81 -9.03 -25.49
C ASN A 311 32.03 -10.54 -25.41
N PHE A 312 31.06 -11.29 -24.90
CA PHE A 312 31.18 -12.75 -24.76
C PHE A 312 29.81 -13.40 -24.49
N ASN A 313 29.67 -14.67 -24.92
CA ASN A 313 28.43 -15.45 -24.81
C ASN A 313 28.32 -16.08 -23.43
N SER A 314 27.69 -15.40 -22.49
CA SER A 314 27.48 -15.88 -21.12
C SER A 314 26.24 -15.31 -20.46
N ASN A 315 25.76 -15.98 -19.43
CA ASN A 315 24.62 -15.52 -18.66
C ASN A 315 25.04 -14.41 -17.70
N LEU A 316 24.14 -13.47 -17.48
CA LEU A 316 24.29 -12.38 -16.54
C LEU A 316 23.39 -12.63 -15.34
N LEU A 317 23.97 -12.81 -14.17
CA LEU A 317 23.27 -12.89 -12.91
C LEU A 317 23.46 -11.56 -12.17
N VAL A 318 22.38 -11.02 -11.62
CA VAL A 318 22.39 -9.72 -10.94
C VAL A 318 21.95 -9.90 -9.50
N ASN A 319 22.79 -9.44 -8.58
CA ASN A 319 22.57 -9.45 -7.14
C ASN A 319 22.30 -10.85 -6.55
N ARG A 320 22.80 -11.91 -7.19
CA ARG A 320 22.78 -13.27 -6.65
C ARG A 320 23.40 -13.31 -5.24
N PRO A 321 22.71 -13.81 -4.21
CA PRO A 321 23.30 -13.96 -2.87
C PRO A 321 24.53 -14.89 -2.89
N ASP A 322 25.58 -14.57 -2.12
CA ASP A 322 26.80 -15.40 -2.01
C ASP A 322 26.86 -16.25 -0.72
N GLY A 323 25.74 -16.35 0.00
CA GLY A 323 25.63 -17.04 1.29
C GLY A 323 26.16 -16.25 2.49
N ALA A 324 27.01 -15.24 2.28
CA ALA A 324 27.53 -14.34 3.33
C ALA A 324 26.90 -12.94 3.27
N THR A 325 26.46 -12.53 2.09
CA THR A 325 25.89 -11.22 1.78
C THR A 325 24.67 -11.35 0.88
N THR A 326 23.63 -10.60 1.23
CA THR A 326 22.47 -10.38 0.36
C THR A 326 22.67 -9.06 -0.36
N TYR A 327 22.69 -9.10 -1.68
CA TYR A 327 22.83 -7.90 -2.51
C TYR A 327 21.45 -7.32 -2.81
N GLY A 328 21.29 -6.03 -2.55
CA GLY A 328 20.03 -5.30 -2.75
C GLY A 328 20.20 -3.93 -3.40
N GLY A 329 21.41 -3.62 -3.89
CA GLY A 329 21.73 -2.34 -4.53
C GLY A 329 21.28 -2.27 -5.99
N THR A 330 21.68 -1.19 -6.66
CA THR A 330 21.38 -0.96 -8.08
C THR A 330 22.58 -1.35 -8.95
N VAL A 331 22.35 -2.16 -9.98
CA VAL A 331 23.32 -2.41 -11.06
C VAL A 331 22.82 -1.67 -12.30
N VAL A 332 23.62 -0.77 -12.85
CA VAL A 332 23.30 0.04 -14.04
C VAL A 332 24.16 -0.42 -15.20
N LEU A 333 23.51 -0.73 -16.32
CA LEU A 333 24.18 -1.10 -17.57
C LEU A 333 24.03 0.04 -18.58
N SER A 334 25.15 0.64 -18.98
CA SER A 334 25.11 1.84 -19.83
C SER A 334 25.60 1.62 -21.26
N ASN A 335 26.38 0.57 -21.54
CA ASN A 335 26.89 0.29 -22.89
C ASN A 335 26.36 -1.05 -23.44
N SER A 336 26.31 -1.20 -24.76
CA SER A 336 25.75 -2.39 -25.41
C SER A 336 26.56 -3.66 -25.12
N THR A 337 25.89 -4.82 -25.16
CA THR A 337 26.54 -6.13 -25.12
C THR A 337 26.29 -6.89 -26.42
N THR A 338 27.21 -7.78 -26.77
CA THR A 338 27.03 -8.79 -27.83
C THR A 338 26.61 -10.15 -27.26
N SER A 339 26.34 -10.25 -25.96
CA SER A 339 26.03 -11.53 -25.29
C SER A 339 24.73 -12.15 -25.82
N SER A 340 24.81 -13.44 -26.13
CA SER A 340 23.67 -14.30 -26.44
C SER A 340 23.08 -15.03 -25.23
N GLY A 341 23.66 -14.85 -24.03
CA GLY A 341 23.18 -15.49 -22.81
C GLY A 341 21.92 -14.84 -22.23
N TRP A 342 21.35 -15.48 -21.21
CA TRP A 342 20.19 -14.97 -20.49
C TRP A 342 20.58 -14.05 -19.34
N THR A 343 19.62 -13.25 -18.86
CA THR A 343 19.81 -12.38 -17.69
C THR A 343 18.87 -12.79 -16.57
N ALA A 344 19.40 -13.02 -15.37
CA ALA A 344 18.62 -13.28 -14.16
C ALA A 344 18.82 -12.18 -13.12
N LEU A 345 17.72 -11.72 -12.53
CA LEU A 345 17.71 -10.79 -11.41
C LEU A 345 17.29 -11.54 -10.13
N GLU A 346 18.16 -11.53 -9.12
CA GLU A 346 17.95 -12.23 -7.84
C GLU A 346 17.78 -11.26 -6.65
N GLY A 347 17.67 -9.95 -6.90
CA GLY A 347 17.44 -8.93 -5.88
C GLY A 347 17.82 -7.51 -6.32
N GLY A 348 17.49 -6.51 -5.49
CA GLY A 348 17.88 -5.10 -5.73
C GLY A 348 17.27 -4.51 -7.01
N THR A 349 18.04 -3.76 -7.80
CA THR A 349 17.59 -3.27 -9.11
C THR A 349 18.61 -3.52 -10.21
N LEU A 350 18.16 -4.02 -11.36
CA LEU A 350 18.87 -3.89 -12.63
C LEU A 350 18.30 -2.73 -13.46
N GLU A 351 19.12 -1.76 -13.81
CA GLU A 351 18.77 -0.62 -14.64
C GLU A 351 19.44 -0.66 -16.02
N PHE A 352 18.67 -0.42 -17.08
CA PHE A 352 19.16 -0.33 -18.45
C PHE A 352 18.27 0.57 -19.32
N GLY A 353 18.87 1.21 -20.33
CA GLY A 353 18.19 2.09 -21.28
C GLY A 353 17.99 1.49 -22.68
N ASN A 354 18.62 0.36 -22.99
CA ASN A 354 18.53 -0.32 -24.28
C ASN A 354 18.47 -1.83 -24.09
N LEU A 355 17.60 -2.51 -24.85
CA LEU A 355 17.45 -3.97 -24.80
C LEU A 355 18.75 -4.71 -25.06
N ASN A 356 19.64 -4.21 -25.90
CA ASN A 356 20.94 -4.84 -26.16
C ASN A 356 21.89 -4.82 -24.96
N GLN A 357 21.50 -4.23 -23.83
CA GLN A 357 22.28 -4.22 -22.60
C GLN A 357 22.01 -5.44 -21.71
N ILE A 358 20.98 -6.25 -21.97
CA ILE A 358 20.62 -7.42 -21.13
C ILE A 358 20.73 -8.75 -21.91
N GLY A 359 21.58 -8.79 -22.93
CA GLY A 359 21.75 -9.96 -23.80
C GLY A 359 20.58 -10.17 -24.77
N THR A 360 20.56 -11.25 -25.54
CA THR A 360 19.50 -11.52 -26.55
C THR A 360 18.58 -12.71 -26.23
N ALA A 361 18.88 -13.53 -25.22
CA ALA A 361 18.06 -14.68 -24.82
C ALA A 361 16.89 -14.27 -23.90
N HIS A 362 16.59 -15.04 -22.86
CA HIS A 362 15.48 -14.77 -21.93
C HIS A 362 15.90 -13.84 -20.77
N PHE A 363 14.89 -13.26 -20.11
CA PHE A 363 15.03 -12.57 -18.83
C PHE A 363 14.27 -13.34 -17.75
N GLU A 364 14.88 -13.47 -16.58
CA GLU A 364 14.29 -14.20 -15.46
C GLU A 364 14.38 -13.39 -14.17
N PHE A 365 13.30 -13.39 -13.39
CA PHE A 365 13.34 -13.06 -11.97
C PHE A 365 13.60 -14.37 -11.22
N ASN A 366 14.82 -14.55 -10.72
CA ASN A 366 15.35 -15.85 -10.24
C ASN A 366 15.67 -15.84 -8.73
N ALA A 367 14.99 -15.02 -7.93
CA ALA A 367 15.18 -15.14 -6.48
C ALA A 367 14.69 -16.51 -5.98
N SER A 368 15.48 -17.12 -5.10
CA SER A 368 15.14 -18.39 -4.45
C SER A 368 13.96 -18.26 -3.48
N SER A 369 13.74 -17.07 -2.92
CA SER A 369 12.56 -16.66 -2.15
C SER A 369 12.56 -15.15 -1.92
N GLY A 370 11.40 -14.55 -1.64
CA GLY A 370 11.28 -13.13 -1.30
C GLY A 370 11.13 -12.19 -2.50
N ASP A 371 11.54 -10.92 -2.33
CA ASP A 371 11.51 -9.92 -3.40
C ASP A 371 12.65 -10.20 -4.39
N SER A 372 12.30 -10.51 -5.65
CA SER A 372 13.27 -10.77 -6.71
C SER A 372 13.89 -9.50 -7.27
N GLY A 373 13.49 -8.33 -6.78
CA GLY A 373 14.01 -7.03 -7.17
C GLY A 373 13.20 -6.36 -8.29
N THR A 374 13.79 -5.28 -8.80
CA THR A 374 13.20 -4.43 -9.83
C THR A 374 14.03 -4.48 -11.11
N MET A 375 13.38 -4.76 -12.24
CA MET A 375 13.91 -4.46 -13.56
C MET A 375 13.48 -3.04 -13.95
N ARG A 376 14.43 -2.09 -14.05
CA ARG A 376 14.16 -0.69 -14.40
C ARG A 376 14.60 -0.37 -15.82
N TYR A 377 13.64 -0.02 -16.65
CA TYR A 377 13.87 0.44 -18.01
C TYR A 377 13.79 1.97 -18.09
N THR A 378 14.89 2.60 -18.51
CA THR A 378 15.04 4.06 -18.60
C THR A 378 15.06 4.58 -20.03
N GLY A 379 14.90 3.71 -21.02
CA GLY A 379 14.89 4.05 -22.44
C GLY A 379 13.55 4.59 -22.95
N GLY A 380 13.51 4.89 -24.25
CA GLY A 380 12.29 5.28 -24.97
C GLY A 380 11.40 4.09 -25.33
N THR A 381 10.32 4.33 -26.08
CA THR A 381 9.39 3.27 -26.53
C THR A 381 10.12 2.11 -27.21
N ALA A 382 9.87 0.89 -26.74
CA ALA A 382 10.53 -0.31 -27.23
C ALA A 382 9.61 -1.54 -27.17
N THR A 383 9.91 -2.53 -28.01
CA THR A 383 9.25 -3.83 -27.99
C THR A 383 10.29 -4.91 -27.71
N ASN A 384 10.02 -5.74 -26.70
CA ASN A 384 10.83 -6.87 -26.30
C ASN A 384 10.09 -8.19 -26.60
N THR A 385 10.73 -9.06 -27.37
CA THR A 385 10.23 -10.40 -27.72
C THR A 385 10.92 -11.53 -26.96
N ARG A 386 11.84 -11.19 -26.04
CA ARG A 386 12.57 -12.15 -25.21
C ARG A 386 11.66 -12.79 -24.19
N THR A 387 11.79 -14.11 -24.02
CA THR A 387 11.09 -14.87 -22.99
C THR A 387 11.25 -14.23 -21.61
N LEU A 388 10.16 -14.20 -20.84
CA LEU A 388 10.13 -13.75 -19.45
C LEU A 388 9.75 -14.92 -18.55
N TRP A 389 10.56 -15.18 -17.54
CA TRP A 389 10.27 -16.14 -16.48
C TRP A 389 10.15 -15.44 -15.13
N ILE A 390 9.03 -15.72 -14.45
CA ILE A 390 8.75 -15.36 -13.06
C ILE A 390 8.05 -16.58 -12.47
N ASP A 391 8.81 -17.65 -12.26
CA ASP A 391 8.26 -18.97 -11.95
C ASP A 391 8.87 -19.68 -10.74
N ASN A 392 9.90 -19.10 -10.12
CA ASN A 392 10.47 -19.65 -8.90
C ASN A 392 9.50 -19.53 -7.70
N THR A 393 9.17 -20.69 -7.13
CA THR A 393 8.33 -20.77 -5.94
C THR A 393 8.92 -19.96 -4.80
N GLY A 394 8.11 -19.09 -4.19
CA GLY A 394 8.53 -18.26 -3.06
C GLY A 394 8.90 -16.82 -3.43
N ILE A 395 8.94 -16.47 -4.71
CA ILE A 395 8.97 -15.05 -5.13
C ILE A 395 7.71 -14.35 -4.62
N THR A 396 7.88 -13.35 -3.75
CA THR A 396 6.79 -12.54 -3.20
C THR A 396 6.54 -11.27 -4.01
N ARG A 397 7.52 -10.84 -4.82
CA ARG A 397 7.44 -9.65 -5.67
C ARG A 397 8.49 -9.72 -6.79
N ALA A 398 8.09 -9.41 -8.02
CA ALA A 398 8.97 -9.15 -9.16
C ALA A 398 8.51 -7.85 -9.82
N ALA A 399 9.29 -6.79 -9.68
CA ALA A 399 8.89 -5.45 -10.13
C ALA A 399 9.47 -5.13 -11.51
N ILE A 400 8.63 -4.59 -12.40
CA ILE A 400 9.05 -3.99 -13.67
C ILE A 400 8.72 -2.50 -13.63
N ASP A 401 9.77 -1.69 -13.67
CA ASP A 401 9.71 -0.23 -13.63
C ASP A 401 9.95 0.36 -15.02
N ILE A 402 8.95 1.04 -15.56
CA ILE A 402 9.11 1.85 -16.78
C ILE A 402 9.23 3.31 -16.33
N ALA A 403 10.48 3.78 -16.24
CA ALA A 403 10.78 4.99 -15.46
C ALA A 403 10.22 6.27 -16.09
N GLN A 404 10.23 6.37 -17.42
CA GLN A 404 9.86 7.58 -18.14
C GLN A 404 8.36 7.68 -18.41
N ALA A 405 7.75 8.82 -18.08
CA ALA A 405 6.35 9.08 -18.42
C ALA A 405 6.17 9.18 -19.94
N GLY A 406 5.04 8.67 -20.46
CA GLY A 406 4.71 8.71 -21.88
C GLY A 406 5.46 7.70 -22.77
N THR A 407 6.39 6.90 -22.21
CA THR A 407 7.01 5.81 -22.95
C THR A 407 6.19 4.53 -22.83
N THR A 408 6.21 3.71 -23.88
CA THR A 408 5.57 2.40 -23.89
C THR A 408 6.63 1.32 -24.07
N PHE A 409 6.75 0.43 -23.10
CA PHE A 409 7.56 -0.76 -23.19
C PHE A 409 6.65 -1.97 -23.37
N THR A 410 6.68 -2.56 -24.55
CA THR A 410 5.89 -3.75 -24.87
C THR A 410 6.71 -5.00 -24.63
N TRP A 411 6.26 -5.87 -23.74
CA TRP A 411 6.86 -7.18 -23.52
C TRP A 411 5.94 -8.27 -24.06
N ASN A 412 6.28 -8.78 -25.24
CA ASN A 412 5.47 -9.75 -25.97
C ASN A 412 6.32 -10.90 -26.50
N PRO A 413 6.72 -11.85 -25.63
CA PRO A 413 7.55 -12.97 -26.07
C PRO A 413 6.77 -14.04 -26.84
N ALA A 414 7.48 -14.95 -27.52
CA ALA A 414 6.85 -16.14 -28.07
C ALA A 414 6.49 -17.14 -26.95
N ASP A 415 7.40 -17.31 -25.99
CA ASP A 415 7.31 -18.24 -24.86
C ASP A 415 7.54 -17.53 -23.51
N GLY A 416 7.29 -18.21 -22.41
CA GLY A 416 7.52 -17.68 -21.05
C GLY A 416 6.45 -18.12 -20.07
N ASN A 417 6.71 -17.89 -18.79
CA ASN A 417 5.80 -18.25 -17.72
C ASN A 417 5.90 -17.21 -16.60
N VAL A 418 4.79 -16.51 -16.33
CA VAL A 418 4.64 -15.66 -15.15
C VAL A 418 3.66 -16.37 -14.24
N ASN A 419 4.16 -17.19 -13.32
CA ASN A 419 3.33 -17.93 -12.36
C ASN A 419 3.43 -17.43 -10.91
N GLN A 420 4.33 -16.47 -10.67
CA GLN A 420 4.50 -15.74 -9.41
C GLN A 420 4.16 -14.24 -9.55
N ASN A 421 4.31 -13.51 -8.45
CA ASN A 421 3.84 -12.14 -8.28
C ASN A 421 4.57 -11.14 -9.19
N LEU A 422 3.80 -10.45 -10.03
CA LEU A 422 4.26 -9.39 -10.93
C LEU A 422 3.77 -8.03 -10.45
N THR A 423 4.66 -7.04 -10.40
CA THR A 423 4.32 -5.66 -10.02
C THR A 423 4.81 -4.66 -11.06
N LYS A 424 3.93 -3.81 -11.54
CA LYS A 424 4.25 -2.67 -12.41
C LYS A 424 4.50 -1.42 -11.57
N THR A 425 5.68 -0.80 -11.74
CA THR A 425 6.07 0.49 -11.15
C THR A 425 6.55 1.47 -12.23
N GLY A 426 6.93 2.70 -11.86
CA GLY A 426 7.40 3.73 -12.80
C GLY A 426 6.27 4.40 -13.60
N ALA A 427 6.52 5.60 -14.10
CA ALA A 427 5.49 6.47 -14.68
C ALA A 427 5.01 6.05 -16.08
N GLY A 428 5.78 5.23 -16.81
CA GLY A 428 5.48 4.82 -18.18
C GLY A 428 4.48 3.67 -18.29
N THR A 429 4.28 3.21 -19.52
CA THR A 429 3.35 2.12 -19.87
C THR A 429 4.11 0.81 -20.07
N LEU A 430 3.67 -0.26 -19.41
CA LEU A 430 4.09 -1.63 -19.68
C LEU A 430 2.95 -2.37 -20.37
N VAL A 431 3.21 -2.98 -21.52
CA VAL A 431 2.22 -3.80 -22.25
C VAL A 431 2.64 -5.27 -22.19
N PHE A 432 1.74 -6.15 -21.71
CA PHE A 432 1.91 -7.59 -21.77
C PHE A 432 1.02 -8.23 -22.84
N GLY A 433 1.63 -9.10 -23.65
CA GLY A 433 0.93 -9.96 -24.59
C GLY A 433 0.07 -11.05 -23.92
N ALA A 434 -0.80 -11.67 -24.72
CA ALA A 434 -1.74 -12.71 -24.33
C ALA A 434 -1.11 -13.98 -23.71
N ASN A 435 -1.83 -14.64 -22.79
CA ASN A 435 -1.56 -15.99 -22.27
C ASN A 435 -0.22 -16.15 -21.55
N ARG A 436 0.12 -15.22 -20.65
CA ARG A 436 1.44 -15.24 -19.97
C ARG A 436 1.37 -15.37 -18.46
N ILE A 437 0.32 -14.86 -17.85
CA ILE A 437 0.16 -14.85 -16.40
C ILE A 437 -0.73 -16.03 -16.01
N THR A 438 -0.20 -16.97 -15.22
CA THR A 438 -0.84 -18.25 -14.90
C THR A 438 -0.70 -18.59 -13.41
N GLY A 439 -1.28 -19.71 -12.99
CA GLY A 439 -1.09 -20.26 -11.65
C GLY A 439 -1.62 -19.35 -10.54
N ASN A 440 -0.82 -19.15 -9.49
CA ASN A 440 -1.21 -18.37 -8.31
C ASN A 440 -0.61 -16.96 -8.31
N ALA A 441 -0.10 -16.48 -9.45
CA ALA A 441 0.45 -15.14 -9.58
C ALA A 441 -0.54 -14.06 -9.11
N THR A 442 -0.03 -13.09 -8.36
CA THR A 442 -0.72 -11.81 -8.15
C THR A 442 -0.23 -10.76 -9.15
N VAL A 443 -1.10 -9.88 -9.61
CA VAL A 443 -0.73 -8.75 -10.48
C VAL A 443 -0.92 -7.43 -9.73
N GLY A 444 0.13 -6.62 -9.63
CA GLY A 444 0.12 -5.32 -8.97
C GLY A 444 0.39 -4.15 -9.92
N VAL A 445 -0.30 -3.03 -9.75
CA VAL A 445 0.01 -1.74 -10.38
C VAL A 445 0.19 -0.69 -9.29
N GLU A 446 1.43 -0.21 -9.15
CA GLU A 446 1.80 0.81 -8.15
C GLU A 446 2.07 2.18 -8.78
N ALA A 447 2.31 2.25 -10.11
CA ALA A 447 2.41 3.51 -10.85
C ALA A 447 2.31 3.31 -12.38
N GLY A 448 2.00 4.40 -13.10
CA GLY A 448 1.93 4.41 -14.56
C GLY A 448 0.79 3.54 -15.10
N THR A 449 0.99 2.97 -16.29
CA THR A 449 -0.04 2.14 -16.94
C THR A 449 0.46 0.71 -17.14
N LEU A 450 -0.36 -0.27 -16.77
CA LEU A 450 -0.20 -1.67 -17.16
C LEU A 450 -1.28 -2.01 -18.19
N VAL A 451 -0.90 -2.48 -19.37
CA VAL A 451 -1.84 -2.98 -20.38
C VAL A 451 -1.72 -4.49 -20.45
N ILE A 452 -2.80 -5.21 -20.18
CA ILE A 452 -2.86 -6.67 -20.30
C ILE A 452 -3.80 -7.01 -21.46
N THR A 453 -3.30 -7.85 -22.36
CA THR A 453 -4.06 -8.33 -23.52
C THR A 453 -4.28 -9.83 -23.45
N GLY A 454 -5.25 -10.32 -24.23
CA GLY A 454 -5.57 -11.75 -24.36
C GLY A 454 -6.07 -12.42 -23.08
N THR A 455 -6.15 -13.76 -23.08
CA THR A 455 -6.58 -14.54 -21.91
C THR A 455 -5.41 -14.75 -20.95
N ASN A 456 -5.64 -14.69 -19.64
CA ASN A 456 -4.68 -15.12 -18.61
C ASN A 456 -5.41 -16.03 -17.61
N THR A 457 -4.70 -16.89 -16.89
CA THR A 457 -5.31 -17.96 -16.07
C THR A 457 -4.91 -17.92 -14.60
N TYR A 458 -4.35 -16.80 -14.13
CA TYR A 458 -3.91 -16.65 -12.74
C TYR A 458 -5.09 -16.53 -11.75
N ALA A 459 -4.86 -16.98 -10.52
CA ALA A 459 -5.85 -17.00 -9.44
C ALA A 459 -5.50 -16.10 -8.25
N GLY A 460 -4.27 -15.58 -8.16
CA GLY A 460 -3.79 -14.79 -7.01
C GLY A 460 -4.45 -13.41 -6.84
N GLY A 461 -5.13 -12.91 -7.87
CA GLY A 461 -5.84 -11.63 -7.86
C GLY A 461 -5.00 -10.46 -8.36
N THR A 462 -5.66 -9.30 -8.45
CA THR A 462 -5.11 -8.11 -9.07
C THR A 462 -5.30 -6.90 -8.17
N THR A 463 -4.25 -6.12 -7.94
CA THR A 463 -4.31 -4.89 -7.14
C THR A 463 -3.84 -3.71 -7.97
N VAL A 464 -4.71 -2.72 -8.17
CA VAL A 464 -4.38 -1.42 -8.76
C VAL A 464 -4.32 -0.41 -7.63
N ALA A 465 -3.15 -0.27 -7.01
CA ALA A 465 -2.95 0.60 -5.86
C ALA A 465 -2.88 2.07 -6.29
N ASN A 466 -2.03 2.36 -7.28
CA ASN A 466 -1.93 3.66 -7.92
C ASN A 466 -1.60 3.47 -9.42
N GLY A 467 -2.16 4.31 -10.29
CA GLY A 467 -2.01 4.20 -11.75
C GLY A 467 -3.17 3.47 -12.42
N THR A 468 -2.97 3.01 -13.65
CA THR A 468 -4.05 2.50 -14.51
C THR A 468 -3.75 1.07 -14.97
N LEU A 469 -4.68 0.15 -14.74
CA LEU A 469 -4.70 -1.14 -15.40
C LEU A 469 -5.69 -1.09 -16.57
N VAL A 470 -5.17 -1.22 -17.78
CA VAL A 470 -5.96 -1.35 -19.00
C VAL A 470 -6.04 -2.83 -19.38
N VAL A 471 -7.25 -3.35 -19.51
CA VAL A 471 -7.45 -4.61 -20.25
C VAL A 471 -7.89 -4.24 -21.65
N SER A 472 -7.09 -4.66 -22.62
CA SER A 472 -7.36 -4.37 -24.03
C SER A 472 -7.39 -5.61 -24.92
N ALA A 473 -8.22 -5.54 -25.96
CA ALA A 473 -8.11 -6.40 -27.11
C ALA A 473 -6.87 -5.95 -27.90
N GLY A 474 -5.77 -6.70 -27.89
CA GLY A 474 -4.57 -6.29 -28.61
C GLY A 474 -4.84 -6.17 -30.12
N GLY A 475 -5.07 -4.96 -30.63
CA GLY A 475 -5.03 -4.58 -32.06
C GLY A 475 -5.97 -5.30 -33.06
N ALA A 476 -6.65 -6.38 -32.68
CA ALA A 476 -7.60 -7.12 -33.49
C ALA A 476 -8.83 -7.46 -32.63
N ALA A 477 -10.02 -7.23 -33.21
CA ALA A 477 -11.32 -7.40 -32.57
C ALA A 477 -11.43 -8.74 -31.80
N GLY A 478 -11.72 -8.66 -30.50
CA GLY A 478 -11.91 -9.83 -29.63
C GLY A 478 -11.00 -9.83 -28.39
N GLY A 479 -11.23 -8.92 -27.44
CA GLY A 479 -10.66 -9.07 -26.11
C GLY A 479 -11.38 -10.18 -25.35
N SER A 480 -10.63 -11.05 -24.69
CA SER A 480 -11.21 -12.12 -23.87
C SER A 480 -11.55 -11.56 -22.49
N ALA A 481 -12.78 -11.82 -22.02
CA ALA A 481 -13.21 -11.48 -20.66
C ALA A 481 -12.36 -12.15 -19.56
N SER A 482 -11.46 -13.06 -19.94
CA SER A 482 -10.54 -13.79 -19.06
C SER A 482 -9.15 -13.15 -18.95
N ALA A 483 -8.97 -11.87 -19.33
CA ALA A 483 -7.65 -11.24 -19.31
C ALA A 483 -7.04 -11.10 -17.91
N LEU A 484 -7.85 -11.03 -16.85
CA LEU A 484 -7.38 -10.95 -15.46
C LEU A 484 -7.52 -12.26 -14.67
N GLY A 485 -7.62 -13.41 -15.35
CA GLY A 485 -7.78 -14.69 -14.67
C GLY A 485 -9.02 -14.74 -13.79
N SER A 486 -8.96 -15.49 -12.68
CA SER A 486 -10.11 -15.77 -11.80
C SER A 486 -10.05 -15.11 -10.43
N GLY A 487 -8.92 -14.50 -10.07
CA GLY A 487 -8.74 -13.87 -8.75
C GLY A 487 -9.55 -12.58 -8.58
N SER A 488 -9.73 -12.14 -7.33
CA SER A 488 -10.40 -10.87 -7.03
C SER A 488 -9.57 -9.67 -7.48
N ILE A 489 -10.24 -8.56 -7.81
CA ILE A 489 -9.62 -7.31 -8.23
C ILE A 489 -9.83 -6.25 -7.13
N THR A 490 -8.77 -5.57 -6.71
CA THR A 490 -8.83 -4.43 -5.78
C THR A 490 -8.35 -3.17 -6.48
N VAL A 491 -9.12 -2.08 -6.40
CA VAL A 491 -8.77 -0.77 -6.97
C VAL A 491 -8.73 0.27 -5.85
N GLY A 492 -7.53 0.75 -5.52
CA GLY A 492 -7.29 1.77 -4.51
C GLY A 492 -7.65 3.17 -4.99
N SER A 493 -7.61 4.17 -4.11
CA SER A 493 -8.02 5.55 -4.39
C SER A 493 -7.23 6.26 -5.48
N GLY A 494 -5.98 5.86 -5.72
CA GLY A 494 -5.15 6.35 -6.83
C GLY A 494 -5.20 5.44 -8.07
N GLY A 495 -6.01 4.38 -8.02
CA GLY A 495 -6.09 3.34 -9.04
C GLY A 495 -7.27 3.50 -9.98
N GLN A 496 -7.07 3.13 -11.25
CA GLN A 496 -8.11 3.02 -12.25
C GLN A 496 -8.05 1.67 -12.95
N LEU A 497 -9.18 0.98 -13.00
CA LEU A 497 -9.38 -0.21 -13.83
C LEU A 497 -10.15 0.16 -15.08
N THR A 498 -9.58 -0.16 -16.23
CA THR A 498 -9.99 0.40 -17.51
C THR A 498 -10.22 -0.70 -18.54
N TRP A 499 -11.47 -0.93 -18.94
CA TRP A 499 -11.87 -1.90 -19.95
C TRP A 499 -11.98 -1.24 -21.33
N HIS A 500 -11.00 -1.54 -22.19
CA HIS A 500 -10.95 -1.07 -23.58
C HIS A 500 -11.11 -2.27 -24.52
N LEU A 501 -12.35 -2.69 -24.76
CA LEU A 501 -12.68 -3.86 -25.58
C LEU A 501 -13.41 -3.40 -26.85
N SER A 502 -13.08 -3.95 -28.02
CA SER A 502 -13.63 -3.42 -29.29
C SER A 502 -15.15 -3.35 -29.32
N ALA A 503 -15.69 -2.25 -29.84
CA ALA A 503 -17.06 -1.75 -29.85
C ALA A 503 -18.24 -2.66 -30.27
N SER A 504 -18.06 -3.98 -30.51
CA SER A 504 -19.14 -4.85 -31.03
C SER A 504 -19.49 -6.06 -30.16
N GLY A 505 -18.93 -6.20 -28.96
CA GLY A 505 -19.18 -7.34 -28.06
C GLY A 505 -19.84 -6.97 -26.73
N SER A 506 -20.66 -7.90 -26.19
CA SER A 506 -20.98 -7.90 -24.77
C SER A 506 -19.95 -8.72 -24.01
N HIS A 507 -19.41 -8.19 -22.91
CA HIS A 507 -18.35 -8.81 -22.14
C HIS A 507 -18.84 -9.14 -20.74
N THR A 508 -18.59 -10.35 -20.24
CA THR A 508 -18.95 -10.74 -18.87
C THR A 508 -17.71 -10.94 -18.02
N ILE A 509 -17.53 -10.10 -17.01
CA ILE A 509 -16.46 -10.16 -16.04
C ILE A 509 -17.00 -10.85 -14.78
N SER A 510 -16.39 -11.97 -14.39
CA SER A 510 -16.81 -12.76 -13.23
C SER A 510 -15.99 -12.49 -11.96
N ASN A 511 -14.87 -11.78 -12.07
CA ASN A 511 -14.04 -11.41 -10.93
C ASN A 511 -14.85 -10.57 -9.93
N ALA A 512 -14.72 -10.87 -8.64
CA ALA A 512 -15.17 -9.97 -7.59
C ALA A 512 -14.28 -8.71 -7.61
N ILE A 513 -14.89 -7.52 -7.51
CA ILE A 513 -14.19 -6.24 -7.56
C ILE A 513 -14.39 -5.51 -6.24
N SER A 514 -13.31 -5.09 -5.60
CA SER A 514 -13.33 -4.19 -4.44
C SER A 514 -12.82 -2.82 -4.85
N LEU A 515 -13.67 -1.80 -4.76
CA LEU A 515 -13.30 -0.40 -5.00
C LEU A 515 -13.11 0.31 -3.65
N SER A 516 -11.91 0.81 -3.41
CA SER A 516 -11.53 1.56 -2.20
C SER A 516 -11.22 3.01 -2.56
N GLY A 517 -12.22 3.69 -3.15
CA GLY A 517 -12.11 5.06 -3.67
C GLY A 517 -11.55 5.14 -5.10
N GLY A 518 -11.23 4.00 -5.71
CA GLY A 518 -10.74 3.93 -7.09
C GLY A 518 -11.84 4.05 -8.15
N THR A 519 -11.40 4.02 -9.41
CA THR A 519 -12.27 4.16 -10.57
C THR A 519 -12.38 2.85 -11.35
N LEU A 520 -13.61 2.44 -11.66
CA LEU A 520 -13.92 1.48 -12.71
C LEU A 520 -14.36 2.25 -13.96
N TYR A 521 -13.74 1.96 -15.10
CA TYR A 521 -13.92 2.72 -16.32
C TYR A 521 -14.07 1.82 -17.55
N THR A 522 -15.01 2.12 -18.44
CA THR A 522 -15.18 1.47 -19.74
C THR A 522 -15.14 2.51 -20.88
N GLU A 523 -14.56 2.15 -22.02
CA GLU A 523 -14.54 3.02 -23.21
C GLU A 523 -15.41 2.55 -24.36
N ASP A 524 -15.79 1.27 -24.39
CA ASP A 524 -16.57 0.70 -25.48
C ASP A 524 -17.41 -0.51 -25.01
N GLY A 525 -18.64 -0.59 -25.52
CA GLY A 525 -19.49 -1.78 -25.53
C GLY A 525 -20.31 -2.04 -24.27
N ALA A 526 -20.98 -3.20 -24.25
CA ALA A 526 -21.83 -3.62 -23.14
C ALA A 526 -21.07 -4.54 -22.17
N ASN A 527 -20.70 -4.02 -21.00
CA ASN A 527 -19.88 -4.69 -20.00
C ASN A 527 -20.74 -5.17 -18.81
N THR A 528 -20.81 -6.47 -18.58
CA THR A 528 -21.52 -7.11 -17.47
C THR A 528 -20.54 -7.59 -16.40
N PHE A 529 -20.63 -7.03 -15.21
CA PHE A 529 -19.90 -7.45 -14.02
C PHE A 529 -20.80 -8.38 -13.20
N SER A 530 -20.57 -9.68 -13.38
CA SER A 530 -21.29 -10.77 -12.70
C SER A 530 -20.72 -11.11 -11.33
N GLY A 531 -19.44 -10.79 -11.10
CA GLY A 531 -18.86 -10.79 -9.77
C GLY A 531 -19.42 -9.64 -8.93
N LEU A 532 -19.46 -9.83 -7.60
CA LEU A 532 -19.89 -8.80 -6.66
C LEU A 532 -18.97 -7.57 -6.74
N VAL A 533 -19.54 -6.37 -6.79
CA VAL A 533 -18.80 -5.11 -6.67
C VAL A 533 -18.94 -4.58 -5.24
N THR A 534 -17.84 -4.62 -4.49
CA THR A 534 -17.75 -4.17 -3.10
C THR A 534 -17.19 -2.76 -3.04
N LEU A 535 -17.95 -1.83 -2.48
CA LEU A 535 -17.53 -0.46 -2.22
C LEU A 535 -16.98 -0.42 -0.79
N ALA A 536 -15.66 -0.42 -0.62
CA ALA A 536 -15.03 -0.58 0.69
C ALA A 536 -14.99 0.75 1.48
N SER A 537 -14.10 1.65 1.11
CA SER A 537 -13.91 2.96 1.76
C SER A 537 -13.61 4.03 0.71
N GLY A 538 -13.93 5.29 1.01
CA GLY A 538 -13.79 6.39 0.05
C GLY A 538 -14.95 6.46 -0.96
N ALA A 539 -14.95 7.51 -1.78
CA ALA A 539 -15.93 7.67 -2.86
C ALA A 539 -15.37 7.05 -4.14
N SER A 540 -15.90 5.89 -4.52
CA SER A 540 -15.54 5.22 -5.76
C SER A 540 -16.27 5.81 -6.95
N THR A 541 -15.68 5.67 -8.13
CA THR A 541 -16.28 6.14 -9.38
C THR A 541 -16.50 4.96 -10.31
N ILE A 542 -17.69 4.88 -10.91
CA ILE A 542 -17.97 3.98 -12.03
C ILE A 542 -18.28 4.87 -13.23
N SER A 543 -17.47 4.78 -14.26
CA SER A 543 -17.49 5.71 -15.38
C SER A 543 -17.46 5.00 -16.71
N ALA A 544 -18.09 5.61 -17.71
CA ALA A 544 -18.18 5.09 -19.07
C ALA A 544 -18.22 6.24 -20.07
N GLN A 545 -17.88 5.95 -21.32
CA GLN A 545 -18.00 6.90 -22.44
C GLN A 545 -19.19 6.56 -23.33
N TYR A 546 -19.67 7.56 -24.08
CA TYR A 546 -20.66 7.39 -25.17
C TYR A 546 -21.88 6.52 -24.80
N GLU A 547 -22.26 5.57 -25.66
CA GLU A 547 -23.48 4.75 -25.53
C GLU A 547 -23.26 3.48 -24.70
N ASP A 548 -22.15 3.41 -23.97
CA ASP A 548 -21.75 2.21 -23.23
C ASP A 548 -22.75 1.84 -22.15
N THR A 549 -22.87 0.53 -21.95
CA THR A 549 -23.68 -0.04 -20.86
C THR A 549 -22.80 -0.79 -19.90
N ILE A 550 -22.85 -0.40 -18.62
CA ILE A 550 -22.26 -1.16 -17.51
C ILE A 550 -23.38 -1.83 -16.73
N THR A 551 -23.44 -3.16 -16.75
CA THR A 551 -24.39 -3.96 -15.95
C THR A 551 -23.69 -4.56 -14.74
N LEU A 552 -24.15 -4.26 -13.54
CA LEU A 552 -23.68 -4.86 -12.28
C LEU A 552 -24.68 -5.96 -11.87
N SER A 553 -24.51 -7.16 -12.43
CA SER A 553 -25.37 -8.31 -12.15
C SER A 553 -24.97 -9.11 -10.90
N GLY A 554 -23.75 -8.89 -10.39
CA GLY A 554 -23.35 -9.36 -9.06
C GLY A 554 -23.88 -8.51 -7.90
N GLY A 555 -24.40 -7.31 -8.19
CA GLY A 555 -24.89 -6.35 -7.19
C GLY A 555 -23.79 -5.46 -6.57
N LEU A 556 -24.23 -4.47 -5.79
CA LEU A 556 -23.37 -3.57 -5.02
C LEU A 556 -23.37 -3.95 -3.53
N SER A 557 -22.21 -3.94 -2.89
CA SER A 557 -22.06 -4.20 -1.45
C SER A 557 -21.10 -3.22 -0.77
N GLY A 558 -20.88 -3.38 0.55
CA GLY A 558 -19.94 -2.59 1.34
C GLY A 558 -20.51 -1.24 1.81
N SER A 559 -19.70 -0.49 2.55
CA SER A 559 -20.11 0.79 3.17
C SER A 559 -19.71 2.03 2.37
N GLY A 560 -18.87 1.88 1.35
CA GLY A 560 -18.35 2.98 0.53
C GLY A 560 -19.42 3.64 -0.33
N ASN A 561 -19.13 4.88 -0.74
CA ASN A 561 -19.98 5.64 -1.65
C ASN A 561 -19.59 5.35 -3.11
N VAL A 562 -20.55 5.48 -4.02
CA VAL A 562 -20.27 5.41 -5.46
C VAL A 562 -20.94 6.55 -6.22
N ILE A 563 -20.20 7.10 -7.17
CA ILE A 563 -20.72 8.01 -8.17
C ILE A 563 -20.62 7.33 -9.53
N PHE A 564 -21.77 7.17 -10.18
CA PHE A 564 -21.84 6.84 -11.59
C PHE A 564 -21.65 8.13 -12.40
N THR A 565 -20.67 8.17 -13.31
CA THR A 565 -20.29 9.39 -14.03
C THR A 565 -20.11 9.17 -15.52
N GLN A 566 -20.36 10.15 -16.36
CA GLN A 566 -19.89 10.10 -17.75
C GLN A 566 -18.47 10.66 -17.87
N SER A 567 -17.61 10.01 -18.66
CA SER A 567 -16.35 10.58 -19.16
C SER A 567 -16.49 10.98 -20.64
N GLY A 568 -15.80 12.03 -21.06
CA GLY A 568 -15.85 12.54 -22.44
C GLY A 568 -17.13 13.32 -22.79
N SER A 569 -17.07 14.10 -23.88
CA SER A 569 -18.25 14.80 -24.42
C SER A 569 -19.08 13.84 -25.25
N THR A 570 -20.42 13.90 -25.15
CA THR A 570 -21.30 13.02 -25.95
C THR A 570 -21.17 13.27 -27.45
N GLY A 571 -20.69 14.43 -27.93
CA GLY A 571 -20.50 14.69 -29.36
C GLY A 571 -21.73 14.45 -30.26
N GLY A 572 -22.94 14.29 -29.69
CA GLY A 572 -24.16 13.87 -30.37
C GLY A 572 -24.58 12.41 -30.19
N TRP A 573 -23.74 11.55 -29.62
CA TRP A 573 -24.02 10.15 -29.27
C TRP A 573 -24.90 10.04 -28.01
N ALA A 574 -25.57 8.90 -27.83
CA ALA A 574 -26.28 8.62 -26.58
C ALA A 574 -25.31 8.62 -25.38
N ALA A 575 -25.83 8.91 -24.19
CA ALA A 575 -25.06 8.88 -22.96
C ALA A 575 -25.06 7.48 -22.30
N PRO A 576 -24.13 7.22 -21.36
CA PRO A 576 -23.97 5.87 -20.81
C PRO A 576 -25.15 5.40 -19.96
N THR A 577 -25.33 4.09 -19.90
CA THR A 577 -26.34 3.43 -19.06
C THR A 577 -25.68 2.51 -18.02
N TYR A 578 -26.03 2.70 -16.75
CA TYR A 578 -25.60 1.87 -15.63
C TYR A 578 -26.78 1.03 -15.15
N VAL A 579 -26.67 -0.29 -15.17
CA VAL A 579 -27.76 -1.20 -14.80
C VAL A 579 -27.41 -1.94 -13.52
N LEU A 580 -28.22 -1.77 -12.47
CA LEU A 580 -28.15 -2.56 -11.24
C LEU A 580 -29.21 -3.67 -11.30
N SER A 581 -28.79 -4.89 -11.70
CA SER A 581 -29.72 -5.99 -11.99
C SER A 581 -29.82 -7.05 -10.89
N ALA A 582 -29.17 -6.84 -9.74
CA ALA A 582 -29.27 -7.71 -8.57
C ALA A 582 -29.59 -6.91 -7.30
N ALA A 583 -29.99 -7.62 -6.24
CA ALA A 583 -30.16 -7.03 -4.92
C ALA A 583 -28.80 -6.49 -4.41
N GLY A 584 -28.81 -5.29 -3.83
CA GLY A 584 -27.63 -4.67 -3.23
C GLY A 584 -27.65 -4.78 -1.72
N SER A 585 -26.46 -4.92 -1.12
CA SER A 585 -26.26 -4.79 0.32
C SER A 585 -25.47 -3.54 0.71
N ASN A 586 -25.15 -2.67 -0.27
CA ASN A 586 -24.41 -1.43 -0.02
C ASN A 586 -25.18 -0.53 0.95
N THR A 587 -24.46 0.02 1.94
CA THR A 587 -25.04 0.93 2.95
C THR A 587 -24.61 2.39 2.77
N GLY A 588 -23.77 2.66 1.77
CA GLY A 588 -23.28 4.00 1.45
C GLY A 588 -24.26 4.80 0.60
N THR A 589 -23.74 5.86 0.01
CA THR A 589 -24.48 6.72 -0.92
C THR A 589 -24.26 6.29 -2.36
N VAL A 590 -25.34 6.19 -3.14
CA VAL A 590 -25.32 5.99 -4.59
C VAL A 590 -25.75 7.28 -5.27
N ARG A 591 -24.89 7.81 -6.13
CA ARG A 591 -25.08 9.08 -6.85
C ARG A 591 -24.90 8.87 -8.35
N ILE A 592 -25.61 9.63 -9.17
CA ILE A 592 -25.50 9.62 -10.65
C ILE A 592 -25.26 11.04 -11.15
N ASN A 593 -24.17 11.23 -11.89
CA ASN A 593 -23.79 12.46 -12.57
C ASN A 593 -23.45 12.17 -14.05
N GLY A 594 -23.59 13.11 -14.99
CA GLY A 594 -23.26 12.82 -16.39
C GLY A 594 -23.72 13.87 -17.40
N SER A 595 -24.50 13.46 -18.39
CA SER A 595 -25.11 14.36 -19.38
C SER A 595 -26.61 14.51 -19.17
N SER A 596 -27.13 15.71 -19.41
CA SER A 596 -28.55 16.04 -19.46
C SER A 596 -29.05 16.28 -20.90
N GLY A 597 -28.33 15.79 -21.92
CA GLY A 597 -28.74 15.88 -23.32
C GLY A 597 -30.01 15.08 -23.64
N SER A 598 -30.41 15.02 -24.92
CA SER A 598 -31.62 14.32 -25.38
C SER A 598 -31.71 12.85 -24.95
N VAL A 599 -30.55 12.22 -24.76
CA VAL A 599 -30.43 10.91 -24.10
C VAL A 599 -29.51 11.10 -22.90
N PRO A 600 -30.05 11.29 -21.67
CA PRO A 600 -29.24 11.54 -20.48
C PRO A 600 -28.56 10.28 -20.00
N THR A 601 -27.49 10.43 -19.21
CA THR A 601 -26.86 9.29 -18.52
C THR A 601 -27.88 8.65 -17.59
N GLN A 602 -28.04 7.32 -17.61
CA GLN A 602 -29.08 6.63 -16.84
C GLN A 602 -28.49 5.71 -15.77
N LEU A 603 -29.05 5.76 -14.56
CA LEU A 603 -28.97 4.68 -13.58
C LEU A 603 -30.26 3.87 -13.61
N GLN A 604 -30.23 2.71 -14.25
CA GLN A 604 -31.34 1.77 -14.33
C GLN A 604 -31.33 0.83 -13.12
N LEU A 605 -32.40 0.88 -12.33
CA LEU A 605 -32.67 -0.09 -11.29
C LEU A 605 -33.39 -1.28 -11.93
N GLY A 606 -32.60 -2.25 -12.39
CA GLY A 606 -33.08 -3.52 -12.94
C GLY A 606 -33.52 -4.54 -11.88
N HIS A 607 -33.44 -4.17 -10.60
CA HIS A 607 -33.91 -4.98 -9.48
C HIS A 607 -34.51 -4.09 -8.39
N VAL A 608 -35.65 -4.50 -7.81
CA VAL A 608 -36.39 -3.71 -6.80
C VAL A 608 -35.59 -3.45 -5.51
N ASN A 609 -34.65 -4.34 -5.20
CA ASN A 609 -33.78 -4.23 -4.04
C ASN A 609 -32.35 -3.80 -4.39
N ALA A 610 -32.11 -3.22 -5.57
CA ALA A 610 -30.76 -2.78 -5.96
C ALA A 610 -30.14 -1.81 -4.95
N LEU A 611 -30.96 -0.96 -4.31
CA LEU A 611 -30.54 0.08 -3.37
C LEU A 611 -31.18 -0.05 -1.97
N GLN A 612 -31.66 -1.24 -1.58
CA GLN A 612 -32.48 -1.43 -0.36
C GLN A 612 -31.85 -0.90 0.94
N ASN A 613 -30.52 -0.85 1.01
CA ASN A 613 -29.78 -0.35 2.18
C ASN A 613 -29.00 0.94 1.87
N ALA A 614 -28.96 1.38 0.61
CA ALA A 614 -28.17 2.53 0.17
C ALA A 614 -29.01 3.80 0.13
N THR A 615 -28.38 4.95 0.40
CA THR A 615 -29.02 6.24 0.19
C THR A 615 -28.87 6.66 -1.27
N LEU A 616 -29.98 6.84 -1.98
CA LEU A 616 -29.97 7.47 -3.31
C LEU A 616 -29.82 8.98 -3.15
N ASP A 617 -28.74 9.53 -3.70
CA ASP A 617 -28.47 10.97 -3.68
C ASP A 617 -28.65 11.61 -5.06
N LEU A 618 -29.66 12.47 -5.13
CA LEU A 618 -29.99 13.30 -6.28
C LEU A 618 -29.44 14.71 -6.08
N ALA A 619 -28.14 14.80 -5.82
CA ALA A 619 -27.42 16.01 -5.43
C ALA A 619 -27.61 17.19 -6.42
N THR A 620 -27.56 18.40 -5.89
CA THR A 620 -27.65 19.65 -6.66
C THR A 620 -26.50 19.74 -7.67
N GLY A 621 -26.79 20.16 -8.91
CA GLY A 621 -25.80 20.36 -9.96
C GLY A 621 -25.42 19.09 -10.74
N ASP A 622 -25.82 17.92 -10.27
CA ASP A 622 -25.66 16.68 -11.03
C ASP A 622 -26.61 16.58 -12.21
N THR A 623 -26.21 15.78 -13.17
CA THR A 623 -26.93 15.49 -14.41
C THR A 623 -27.08 13.97 -14.57
N GLY A 624 -28.03 13.51 -15.38
CA GLY A 624 -28.38 12.09 -15.45
C GLY A 624 -29.60 11.72 -14.61
N VAL A 625 -30.25 10.61 -14.95
CA VAL A 625 -31.58 10.24 -14.49
C VAL A 625 -31.59 8.84 -13.87
N VAL A 626 -32.55 8.59 -12.99
CA VAL A 626 -32.81 7.25 -12.45
C VAL A 626 -34.01 6.67 -13.18
N ALA A 627 -33.88 5.43 -13.64
CA ALA A 627 -34.92 4.71 -14.36
C ALA A 627 -35.29 3.42 -13.63
N PHE A 628 -36.59 3.18 -13.47
CA PHE A 628 -37.15 2.00 -12.84
C PHE A 628 -37.53 0.97 -13.92
N THR A 629 -36.70 -0.05 -14.15
CA THR A 629 -36.77 -0.88 -15.36
C THR A 629 -37.30 -2.30 -15.16
N VAL A 630 -37.62 -2.70 -13.92
CA VAL A 630 -38.33 -3.96 -13.66
C VAL A 630 -39.73 -3.89 -14.28
N ALA A 631 -40.09 -4.92 -15.07
CA ALA A 631 -41.37 -4.96 -15.77
C ALA A 631 -42.57 -4.90 -14.82
N GLY A 632 -43.60 -4.15 -15.19
CA GLY A 632 -44.82 -3.94 -14.40
C GLY A 632 -44.68 -2.84 -13.34
N THR A 633 -45.71 -2.70 -12.51
CA THR A 633 -45.70 -1.78 -11.35
C THR A 633 -45.05 -2.47 -10.16
N ASN A 634 -43.93 -1.91 -9.69
CA ASN A 634 -43.12 -2.50 -8.63
C ASN A 634 -42.93 -1.53 -7.46
N THR A 635 -42.51 -2.05 -6.31
CA THR A 635 -42.03 -1.23 -5.18
C THR A 635 -40.51 -1.32 -5.11
N TYR A 636 -39.82 -0.21 -5.34
CA TYR A 636 -38.36 -0.12 -5.22
C TYR A 636 -37.97 0.28 -3.80
N ASN A 637 -37.13 -0.53 -3.17
CA ASN A 637 -36.67 -0.32 -1.81
C ASN A 637 -35.37 0.48 -1.83
N LEU A 638 -35.36 1.59 -1.12
CA LEU A 638 -34.24 2.50 -0.96
C LEU A 638 -33.86 2.59 0.53
N GLY A 639 -32.57 2.52 0.82
CA GLY A 639 -32.06 2.79 2.17
C GLY A 639 -32.44 4.20 2.63
N GLY A 640 -32.20 5.19 1.78
CA GLY A 640 -32.60 6.58 1.98
C GLY A 640 -32.77 7.34 0.66
N LEU A 641 -33.33 8.55 0.71
CA LEU A 641 -33.47 9.44 -0.44
C LEU A 641 -33.08 10.86 -0.02
N GLN A 642 -32.14 11.47 -0.74
CA GLN A 642 -31.69 12.84 -0.49
C GLN A 642 -31.38 13.61 -1.77
N GLY A 643 -31.12 14.91 -1.64
CA GLY A 643 -30.74 15.79 -2.74
C GLY A 643 -31.91 16.64 -3.25
N SER A 644 -31.71 17.32 -4.37
CA SER A 644 -32.62 18.38 -4.86
C SER A 644 -33.12 18.19 -6.29
N ARG A 645 -32.60 17.20 -7.03
CA ARG A 645 -33.07 16.94 -8.40
C ARG A 645 -34.36 16.14 -8.36
N ASN A 646 -35.21 16.32 -9.37
CA ASN A 646 -36.50 15.65 -9.46
C ASN A 646 -36.33 14.15 -9.74
N LEU A 647 -37.32 13.36 -9.30
CA LEU A 647 -37.39 11.93 -9.51
C LEU A 647 -38.79 11.57 -10.00
N ASP A 648 -38.86 11.04 -11.22
CA ASP A 648 -40.11 10.51 -11.77
C ASP A 648 -40.29 9.05 -11.37
N LEU A 649 -41.38 8.75 -10.66
CA LEU A 649 -41.72 7.41 -10.20
C LEU A 649 -42.37 6.57 -11.32
N GLY A 650 -42.85 7.22 -12.39
CA GLY A 650 -43.70 6.56 -13.37
C GLY A 650 -44.94 5.96 -12.69
N ALA A 651 -45.21 4.68 -12.92
CA ALA A 651 -46.27 3.94 -12.22
C ALA A 651 -45.79 3.19 -10.96
N ASN A 652 -44.51 3.29 -10.61
CA ASN A 652 -43.89 2.49 -9.54
C ASN A 652 -44.05 3.13 -8.16
N SER A 653 -43.92 2.33 -7.13
CA SER A 653 -43.81 2.81 -5.75
C SER A 653 -42.35 2.86 -5.30
N ILE A 654 -42.01 3.78 -4.40
CA ILE A 654 -40.71 3.77 -3.70
C ILE A 654 -40.94 3.58 -2.19
N SER A 655 -40.19 2.67 -1.58
CA SER A 655 -40.09 2.54 -0.12
C SER A 655 -38.77 3.12 0.35
N VAL A 656 -38.82 4.16 1.18
CA VAL A 656 -37.65 4.91 1.64
C VAL A 656 -37.49 4.73 3.14
N GLY A 657 -36.25 4.46 3.56
CA GLY A 657 -35.86 4.34 4.96
C GLY A 657 -35.26 2.98 5.32
N GLY A 658 -34.98 2.11 4.35
CA GLY A 658 -34.45 0.76 4.61
C GLY A 658 -33.18 0.72 5.47
N ASN A 659 -32.40 1.81 5.51
CA ASN A 659 -31.20 1.91 6.36
C ASN A 659 -31.42 2.59 7.72
N GLY A 660 -32.64 3.03 8.03
CA GLY A 660 -33.01 3.66 9.29
C GLY A 660 -32.48 5.09 9.49
N ASN A 661 -31.77 5.67 8.52
CA ASN A 661 -31.22 7.02 8.62
C ASN A 661 -32.28 8.09 8.33
N SER A 662 -32.04 9.29 8.86
CA SER A 662 -32.83 10.47 8.50
C SER A 662 -32.25 11.16 7.26
N THR A 663 -33.10 11.43 6.26
CA THR A 663 -32.69 12.08 5.00
C THR A 663 -33.64 13.24 4.65
N ALA A 664 -33.12 14.20 3.87
CA ALA A 664 -33.89 15.34 3.38
C ALA A 664 -33.83 15.40 1.86
N TYR A 665 -34.99 15.53 1.22
CA TYR A 665 -35.15 15.59 -0.22
C TYR A 665 -35.97 16.83 -0.60
N SER A 666 -35.35 17.71 -1.39
CA SER A 666 -35.93 18.96 -1.85
C SER A 666 -36.38 18.93 -3.31
N GLY A 667 -36.05 17.85 -4.03
CA GLY A 667 -36.55 17.61 -5.38
C GLY A 667 -38.04 17.30 -5.42
N VAL A 668 -38.61 17.35 -6.62
CA VAL A 668 -40.01 16.95 -6.87
C VAL A 668 -40.08 15.45 -7.13
N LEU A 669 -40.91 14.74 -6.37
CA LEU A 669 -41.41 13.41 -6.73
C LEU A 669 -42.61 13.56 -7.67
N SER A 670 -42.61 12.89 -8.83
CA SER A 670 -43.69 12.94 -9.82
C SER A 670 -44.14 11.54 -10.31
N GLY A 671 -45.22 11.49 -11.09
CA GLY A 671 -45.73 10.25 -11.70
C GLY A 671 -47.00 9.70 -11.03
N ALA A 672 -47.55 8.61 -11.55
CA ALA A 672 -48.71 7.92 -10.96
C ALA A 672 -48.35 7.07 -9.71
N GLY A 673 -47.06 6.94 -9.43
CA GLY A 673 -46.47 6.15 -8.36
C GLY A 673 -46.81 6.57 -6.93
N SER A 674 -46.50 5.69 -5.98
CA SER A 674 -46.76 5.86 -4.53
C SER A 674 -45.48 6.01 -3.71
N LEU A 675 -45.59 6.61 -2.52
CA LEU A 675 -44.47 6.74 -1.56
C LEU A 675 -44.75 5.93 -0.30
N ILE A 676 -43.78 5.14 0.15
CA ILE A 676 -43.81 4.44 1.43
C ILE A 676 -42.63 4.93 2.27
N LYS A 677 -42.89 5.51 3.44
CA LYS A 677 -41.87 5.83 4.43
C LYS A 677 -41.82 4.71 5.47
N SER A 678 -40.69 4.01 5.58
CA SER A 678 -40.48 2.85 6.45
C SER A 678 -39.32 3.06 7.43
N ALA A 679 -39.19 2.17 8.42
CA ALA A 679 -38.16 2.17 9.47
C ALA A 679 -38.03 3.47 10.29
N ALA A 680 -37.13 3.49 11.28
CA ALA A 680 -37.11 4.48 12.35
C ALA A 680 -36.75 5.93 11.94
N GLY A 681 -35.97 6.12 10.87
CA GLY A 681 -35.45 7.44 10.46
C GLY A 681 -36.53 8.44 10.03
N THR A 682 -36.13 9.69 9.78
CA THR A 682 -37.03 10.75 9.27
C THR A 682 -36.80 11.01 7.78
N LEU A 683 -37.85 11.03 6.97
CA LEU A 683 -37.77 11.58 5.61
C LEU A 683 -38.39 12.98 5.59
N THR A 684 -37.60 14.00 5.27
CA THR A 684 -38.06 15.39 5.14
C THR A 684 -38.23 15.77 3.69
N LEU A 685 -39.46 16.12 3.28
CA LEU A 685 -39.78 16.60 1.94
C LEU A 685 -40.00 18.12 1.96
N THR A 686 -39.18 18.87 1.23
CA THR A 686 -39.34 20.32 1.11
C THR A 686 -39.79 20.77 -0.28
N GLY A 687 -39.74 19.88 -1.28
CA GLY A 687 -40.21 20.15 -2.63
C GLY A 687 -41.74 20.13 -2.78
N THR A 688 -42.22 20.65 -3.90
CA THR A 688 -43.63 20.56 -4.32
C THR A 688 -43.85 19.27 -5.09
N ASN A 689 -44.18 18.19 -4.38
CA ASN A 689 -44.36 16.87 -4.97
C ASN A 689 -45.70 16.77 -5.71
N THR A 690 -45.70 16.09 -6.86
CA THR A 690 -46.84 16.00 -7.78
C THR A 690 -47.29 14.58 -8.07
N TYR A 691 -46.67 13.56 -7.47
CA TYR A 691 -47.09 12.18 -7.64
C TYR A 691 -48.53 11.93 -7.17
N ASN A 692 -49.23 11.01 -7.83
CA ASN A 692 -50.67 10.78 -7.62
C ASN A 692 -51.00 9.54 -6.78
N GLY A 693 -50.06 8.61 -6.59
CA GLY A 693 -50.26 7.45 -5.74
C GLY A 693 -50.27 7.80 -4.26
N ALA A 694 -50.78 6.88 -3.44
CA ALA A 694 -50.93 7.09 -1.99
C ALA A 694 -49.58 7.21 -1.28
N THR A 695 -49.56 7.93 -0.16
CA THR A 695 -48.41 7.99 0.74
C THR A 695 -48.69 7.18 1.99
N THR A 696 -47.89 6.16 2.26
CA THR A 696 -47.99 5.35 3.48
C THR A 696 -46.80 5.63 4.38
N VAL A 697 -47.04 6.06 5.61
CA VAL A 697 -46.01 6.16 6.65
C VAL A 697 -46.15 4.92 7.53
N SER A 698 -45.33 3.91 7.27
CA SER A 698 -45.35 2.62 7.97
C SER A 698 -44.37 2.54 9.14
N GLY A 699 -43.41 3.48 9.23
CA GLY A 699 -42.49 3.58 10.37
C GLY A 699 -41.70 4.88 10.38
N GLY A 700 -41.19 5.25 11.55
CA GLY A 700 -40.42 6.48 11.77
C GLY A 700 -41.26 7.73 11.49
N GLN A 701 -40.64 8.76 10.94
CA GLN A 701 -41.30 10.03 10.67
C GLN A 701 -41.25 10.43 9.19
N LEU A 702 -42.38 10.89 8.65
CA LEU A 702 -42.43 11.69 7.43
C LEU A 702 -42.66 13.16 7.82
N THR A 703 -41.79 14.06 7.37
CA THR A 703 -41.95 15.51 7.55
C THR A 703 -42.24 16.15 6.21
N VAL A 704 -43.41 16.76 6.04
CA VAL A 704 -43.78 17.48 4.83
C VAL A 704 -43.70 18.98 5.09
N ASN A 705 -42.64 19.62 4.61
CA ASN A 705 -42.45 21.08 4.68
C ASN A 705 -42.74 21.78 3.34
N GLY A 706 -42.75 21.02 2.24
CA GLY A 706 -43.21 21.49 0.93
C GLY A 706 -44.69 21.19 0.69
N ALA A 707 -44.98 20.53 -0.43
CA ALA A 707 -46.34 20.11 -0.78
C ALA A 707 -46.40 18.67 -1.28
N ALA A 708 -47.52 18.00 -1.01
CA ALA A 708 -47.90 16.68 -1.53
C ALA A 708 -49.44 16.63 -1.70
N ASN A 709 -49.99 17.60 -2.44
CA ASN A 709 -51.44 17.88 -2.47
C ASN A 709 -52.27 16.84 -3.24
N ASN A 710 -51.63 16.06 -4.12
CA ASN A 710 -52.30 15.10 -4.99
C ASN A 710 -52.47 13.71 -4.35
N THR A 711 -51.98 13.51 -3.13
CA THR A 711 -51.92 12.21 -2.48
C THR A 711 -52.68 12.19 -1.16
N THR A 712 -53.18 11.01 -0.78
CA THR A 712 -53.68 10.76 0.57
C THR A 712 -52.55 10.15 1.41
N VAL A 713 -52.22 10.79 2.52
CA VAL A 713 -51.24 10.33 3.50
C VAL A 713 -51.92 9.46 4.55
N THR A 714 -51.55 8.18 4.61
CA THR A 714 -51.98 7.24 5.66
C THR A 714 -50.83 7.01 6.63
N VAL A 715 -51.05 7.32 7.90
CA VAL A 715 -50.07 7.10 8.97
C VAL A 715 -50.46 5.86 9.75
N GLN A 716 -49.57 4.87 9.79
CA GLN A 716 -49.82 3.59 10.45
C GLN A 716 -49.36 3.61 11.92
N SER A 717 -49.67 2.53 12.63
CA SER A 717 -49.33 2.38 14.05
C SER A 717 -47.82 2.56 14.30
N GLY A 718 -47.46 3.37 15.29
CA GLY A 718 -46.07 3.67 15.64
C GLY A 718 -45.34 4.63 14.71
N ALA A 719 -45.99 5.10 13.63
CA ALA A 719 -45.42 6.09 12.71
C ALA A 719 -45.89 7.51 13.04
N ARG A 720 -45.11 8.49 12.58
CA ARG A 720 -45.34 9.92 12.83
C ARG A 720 -45.38 10.71 11.52
N LEU A 721 -46.35 11.61 11.40
CA LEU A 721 -46.37 12.66 10.37
C LEU A 721 -46.14 14.02 11.02
N GLY A 722 -45.28 14.82 10.43
CA GLY A 722 -45.12 16.22 10.81
C GLY A 722 -44.79 17.15 9.65
N GLY A 723 -44.30 18.34 9.96
CA GLY A 723 -43.94 19.38 8.99
C GLY A 723 -45.00 20.46 8.82
N GLY A 724 -44.57 21.59 8.25
CA GLY A 724 -45.39 22.81 8.11
C GLY A 724 -46.05 23.00 6.72
N GLY A 725 -46.08 21.95 5.91
CA GLY A 725 -46.44 22.01 4.50
C GLY A 725 -47.93 21.77 4.22
N SER A 726 -48.20 21.32 2.99
CA SER A 726 -49.55 20.94 2.53
C SER A 726 -49.58 19.52 1.99
N ILE A 727 -50.65 18.79 2.29
CA ILE A 727 -50.92 17.43 1.80
C ILE A 727 -52.34 17.36 1.24
N GLY A 728 -52.64 16.31 0.48
CA GLY A 728 -54.00 16.01 0.05
C GLY A 728 -54.86 15.46 1.20
N GLY A 729 -55.31 14.22 1.10
CA GLY A 729 -56.03 13.58 2.21
C GLY A 729 -55.11 13.18 3.37
N LEU A 730 -55.65 13.13 4.59
CA LEU A 730 -54.97 12.58 5.77
C LEU A 730 -55.82 11.47 6.39
N ILE A 731 -55.18 10.33 6.69
CA ILE A 731 -55.75 9.23 7.48
C ILE A 731 -54.78 8.92 8.62
N LEU A 732 -55.19 9.17 9.85
CA LEU A 732 -54.45 8.79 11.05
C LEU A 732 -55.01 7.47 11.57
N GLY A 733 -54.29 6.37 11.31
CA GLY A 733 -54.66 5.05 11.79
C GLY A 733 -54.38 4.88 13.29
N SER A 734 -55.03 3.89 13.92
CA SER A 734 -54.83 3.58 15.34
C SER A 734 -53.35 3.40 15.71
N GLY A 735 -52.90 4.12 16.75
CA GLY A 735 -51.52 4.12 17.24
C GLY A 735 -50.55 5.02 16.45
N SER A 736 -51.03 5.78 15.46
CA SER A 736 -50.22 6.80 14.75
C SER A 736 -50.13 8.12 15.52
N THR A 737 -49.16 8.97 15.15
CA THR A 737 -49.04 10.33 15.71
C THR A 737 -48.99 11.37 14.59
N LEU A 738 -49.78 12.43 14.73
CA LEU A 738 -49.65 13.67 13.98
C LEU A 738 -48.97 14.73 14.86
N ALA A 739 -47.97 15.41 14.35
CA ALA A 739 -47.29 16.52 15.01
C ALA A 739 -47.07 17.66 13.99
N PRO A 740 -48.06 18.55 13.79
CA PRO A 740 -47.98 19.59 12.78
C PRO A 740 -46.79 20.53 13.01
N GLY A 741 -46.18 20.99 11.92
CA GLY A 741 -45.05 21.92 11.99
C GLY A 741 -43.69 21.28 12.24
N ASN A 742 -42.70 22.15 12.50
CA ASN A 742 -41.40 21.78 13.06
C ASN A 742 -41.28 22.38 14.48
N SER A 743 -42.39 22.34 15.23
CA SER A 743 -42.57 22.85 16.60
C SER A 743 -42.41 24.39 16.73
N VAL A 744 -43.45 25.18 17.02
CA VAL A 744 -44.87 24.93 16.71
C VAL A 744 -45.14 25.22 15.22
N GLY A 745 -46.20 24.68 14.62
CA GLY A 745 -46.51 25.02 13.22
C GLY A 745 -47.87 24.61 12.67
N LEU A 746 -48.06 24.86 11.38
CA LEU A 746 -49.29 24.62 10.63
C LEU A 746 -49.08 23.54 9.58
N LEU A 747 -49.86 22.45 9.64
CA LEU A 747 -49.98 21.50 8.52
C LEU A 747 -51.34 21.68 7.84
N THR A 748 -51.38 21.70 6.51
CA THR A 748 -52.63 21.80 5.74
C THR A 748 -52.99 20.47 5.07
N ALA A 749 -54.25 20.06 5.13
CA ALA A 749 -54.79 18.89 4.43
C ALA A 749 -56.10 19.24 3.71
N THR A 750 -56.45 18.52 2.65
CA THR A 750 -57.74 18.66 1.94
C THR A 750 -58.88 18.01 2.73
N ASN A 751 -58.67 16.82 3.29
CA ASN A 751 -59.62 16.13 4.18
C ASN A 751 -58.83 15.40 5.26
N ALA A 752 -59.44 15.11 6.40
CA ALA A 752 -58.79 14.34 7.46
C ALA A 752 -59.73 13.29 8.08
N ILE A 753 -59.21 12.09 8.34
CA ILE A 753 -59.85 11.01 9.10
C ILE A 753 -59.01 10.76 10.36
N LEU A 754 -59.65 10.82 11.52
CA LEU A 754 -59.04 10.57 12.82
C LEU A 754 -59.58 9.26 13.40
N ASP A 755 -58.82 8.17 13.31
CA ASP A 755 -59.21 6.90 13.93
C ASP A 755 -58.99 6.95 15.45
N GLY A 756 -59.78 6.16 16.16
CA GLY A 756 -59.53 5.86 17.57
C GLY A 756 -58.12 5.28 17.79
N GLY A 757 -57.48 5.69 18.87
CA GLY A 757 -56.14 5.22 19.24
C GLY A 757 -55.01 6.00 18.56
N ALA A 758 -55.29 6.86 17.57
CA ALA A 758 -54.32 7.82 17.04
C ALA A 758 -54.09 8.99 18.02
N ALA A 759 -52.98 9.71 17.84
CA ALA A 759 -52.61 10.85 18.66
C ALA A 759 -52.32 12.11 17.83
N PHE A 760 -52.63 13.26 18.42
CA PHE A 760 -52.17 14.58 17.99
C PHE A 760 -51.22 15.11 19.06
N GLU A 761 -49.98 15.40 18.68
CA GLU A 761 -49.05 16.15 19.50
C GLU A 761 -49.35 17.64 19.35
N LEU A 762 -49.81 18.24 20.43
CA LEU A 762 -50.16 19.66 20.50
C LEU A 762 -49.08 20.36 21.31
N GLU A 763 -48.14 20.95 20.61
CA GLU A 763 -47.13 21.80 21.19
C GLU A 763 -47.67 23.23 21.33
N VAL A 764 -47.52 23.81 22.53
CA VAL A 764 -47.99 25.16 22.85
C VAL A 764 -46.82 25.99 23.36
N PHE A 765 -46.47 27.01 22.59
CA PHE A 765 -45.48 28.03 22.94
C PHE A 765 -46.13 29.27 23.61
N ASP A 766 -47.28 29.71 23.09
CA ASP A 766 -47.99 30.91 23.55
C ASP A 766 -49.51 30.67 23.56
N TRP A 767 -50.10 30.66 24.75
CA TRP A 767 -51.53 30.40 24.97
C TRP A 767 -52.47 31.50 24.45
N LEU A 768 -51.96 32.72 24.26
CA LEU A 768 -52.70 33.85 23.68
C LEU A 768 -52.32 34.12 22.22
N GLY A 769 -51.42 33.32 21.65
CA GLY A 769 -50.97 33.42 20.26
C GLY A 769 -52.03 33.01 19.24
N ALA A 770 -51.59 32.66 18.04
CA ALA A 770 -52.44 32.13 16.98
C ALA A 770 -52.10 30.66 16.67
N GLY A 771 -53.07 29.89 16.18
CA GLY A 771 -52.80 28.54 15.69
C GLY A 771 -51.81 28.58 14.52
N GLY A 772 -50.81 27.70 14.57
CA GLY A 772 -49.69 27.66 13.63
C GLY A 772 -48.46 28.47 14.04
N THR A 773 -48.55 29.35 15.05
CA THR A 773 -47.41 30.17 15.52
C THR A 773 -47.27 30.24 17.04
N GLY A 774 -48.38 30.19 17.78
CA GLY A 774 -48.42 30.05 19.25
C GLY A 774 -48.63 28.61 19.69
N TRP A 775 -49.31 27.79 18.89
CA TRP A 775 -49.48 26.35 19.10
C TRP A 775 -49.67 25.63 17.76
N ASP A 776 -49.56 24.31 17.76
CA ASP A 776 -49.75 23.52 16.54
C ASP A 776 -51.17 23.54 15.99
N LEU A 777 -51.29 23.62 14.66
CA LEU A 777 -52.57 23.62 13.97
C LEU A 777 -52.56 22.65 12.79
N LEU A 778 -53.57 21.79 12.73
CA LEU A 778 -53.98 21.12 11.48
C LEU A 778 -55.12 21.92 10.83
N ALA A 779 -54.90 22.44 9.63
CA ALA A 779 -55.94 23.07 8.83
C ALA A 779 -56.49 22.11 7.76
N VAL A 780 -57.78 21.79 7.84
CA VAL A 780 -58.46 20.91 6.91
C VAL A 780 -59.34 21.73 5.96
N ASN A 781 -58.98 21.81 4.69
CA ASN A 781 -59.72 22.60 3.68
C ASN A 781 -60.96 21.87 3.13
N GLY A 782 -61.49 20.90 3.88
CA GLY A 782 -62.63 20.07 3.52
C GLY A 782 -63.20 19.38 4.75
N ASN A 783 -63.59 18.11 4.63
CA ASN A 783 -64.26 17.40 5.69
C ASN A 783 -63.27 16.85 6.74
N LEU A 784 -63.66 16.94 8.00
CA LEU A 784 -63.04 16.24 9.11
C LEU A 784 -63.94 15.05 9.50
N THR A 785 -63.40 13.84 9.55
CA THR A 785 -64.14 12.63 9.92
C THR A 785 -63.58 12.05 11.22
N LEU A 786 -64.46 11.85 12.20
CA LEU A 786 -64.15 11.15 13.44
C LEU A 786 -64.51 9.67 13.30
N SER A 787 -63.52 8.81 13.54
CA SER A 787 -63.61 7.34 13.45
C SER A 787 -63.11 6.71 14.76
N ASN A 788 -63.37 7.41 15.88
CA ASN A 788 -63.01 7.02 17.23
C ASN A 788 -64.26 6.64 18.04
N THR A 789 -64.06 5.92 19.14
CA THR A 789 -65.14 5.55 20.06
C THR A 789 -64.73 5.85 21.49
N THR A 790 -65.66 5.78 22.44
CA THR A 790 -65.33 5.96 23.87
C THR A 790 -64.38 4.88 24.40
N ASN A 791 -64.33 3.70 23.76
CA ASN A 791 -63.41 2.61 24.09
C ASN A 791 -62.07 2.69 23.34
N ASN A 792 -62.03 3.42 22.22
CA ASN A 792 -60.82 3.64 21.43
C ASN A 792 -60.74 5.13 21.09
N LYS A 793 -60.21 5.90 22.05
CA LYS A 793 -60.23 7.37 22.03
C LYS A 793 -59.11 7.95 21.19
N PHE A 794 -59.31 9.14 20.65
CA PHE A 794 -58.23 9.92 20.02
C PHE A 794 -57.48 10.69 21.11
N THR A 795 -56.15 10.67 21.10
CA THR A 795 -55.34 11.26 22.17
C THR A 795 -54.77 12.61 21.76
N ILE A 796 -54.89 13.62 22.63
CA ILE A 796 -54.17 14.88 22.52
C ILE A 796 -53.00 14.84 23.50
N ASN A 797 -51.78 14.71 22.99
CA ASN A 797 -50.56 14.81 23.79
C ASN A 797 -50.19 16.28 23.90
N LEU A 798 -50.48 16.89 25.04
CA LEU A 798 -50.21 18.31 25.29
C LEU A 798 -48.75 18.49 25.74
N VAL A 799 -48.02 19.34 25.03
CA VAL A 799 -46.63 19.69 25.32
C VAL A 799 -46.51 21.21 25.44
N SER A 800 -45.91 21.71 26.52
CA SER A 800 -45.58 23.14 26.61
C SER A 800 -44.14 23.38 26.18
N LEU A 801 -43.92 24.42 25.38
CA LEU A 801 -42.61 24.80 24.87
C LEU A 801 -42.18 26.20 25.34
N GLN A 802 -40.86 26.39 25.47
CA GLN A 802 -40.23 27.70 25.56
C GLN A 802 -40.10 28.36 24.18
N ASN A 803 -39.68 29.63 24.12
CA ASN A 803 -39.42 30.35 22.85
C ASN A 803 -38.24 29.80 22.03
N THR A 804 -37.56 28.79 22.55
CA THR A 804 -36.49 28.05 21.89
C THR A 804 -36.97 26.73 21.27
N ASN A 805 -38.29 26.48 21.25
CA ASN A 805 -38.92 25.22 20.82
C ASN A 805 -38.42 24.00 21.62
N THR A 806 -38.05 24.21 22.89
CA THR A 806 -37.68 23.15 23.81
C THR A 806 -38.78 22.95 24.86
N PRO A 807 -39.00 21.72 25.36
CA PRO A 807 -39.97 21.48 26.42
C PRO A 807 -39.72 22.37 27.64
N GLY A 808 -40.76 23.07 28.10
CA GLY A 808 -40.64 23.98 29.23
C GLY A 808 -41.90 24.80 29.45
N LEU A 809 -41.80 25.87 30.25
CA LEU A 809 -42.94 26.72 30.57
C LEU A 809 -43.34 27.54 29.34
N SER A 810 -44.54 27.27 28.83
CA SER A 810 -45.20 28.05 27.78
C SER A 810 -45.60 29.44 28.28
N THR A 811 -45.57 30.42 27.38
CA THR A 811 -45.84 31.83 27.70
C THR A 811 -47.35 32.11 27.75
N ASN A 812 -47.71 33.18 28.45
CA ASN A 812 -49.10 33.64 28.62
C ASN A 812 -50.06 32.61 29.27
N TRP A 813 -49.51 31.63 29.98
CA TRP A 813 -50.28 30.71 30.80
C TRP A 813 -50.69 31.34 32.15
N ASN A 814 -51.97 31.25 32.48
CA ASN A 814 -52.49 31.54 33.82
C ASN A 814 -53.54 30.49 34.20
N ALA A 815 -53.23 29.66 35.20
CA ALA A 815 -54.09 28.56 35.62
C ALA A 815 -55.48 28.97 36.14
N ALA A 816 -55.72 30.26 36.42
CA ALA A 816 -57.01 30.80 36.82
C ALA A 816 -57.91 31.22 35.63
N ASN A 817 -57.35 31.30 34.42
CA ASN A 817 -58.09 31.69 33.22
C ASN A 817 -58.54 30.45 32.44
N SER A 818 -59.72 30.53 31.82
CA SER A 818 -60.12 29.54 30.82
C SER A 818 -59.46 29.84 29.48
N PHE A 819 -59.01 28.79 28.78
CA PHE A 819 -58.42 28.89 27.45
C PHE A 819 -59.19 28.00 26.47
N THR A 820 -59.33 28.47 25.23
CA THR A 820 -59.95 27.71 24.13
C THR A 820 -59.12 27.89 22.86
N ASN A 821 -58.18 26.97 22.64
CA ASN A 821 -57.21 27.05 21.55
C ASN A 821 -57.54 25.99 20.50
N ARG A 822 -57.89 26.43 19.29
CA ARG A 822 -58.25 25.54 18.17
C ARG A 822 -56.99 24.85 17.63
N PHE A 823 -56.92 23.53 17.74
CA PHE A 823 -55.80 22.72 17.23
C PHE A 823 -56.13 22.01 15.91
N ILE A 824 -57.41 21.92 15.54
CA ILE A 824 -57.86 21.50 14.21
C ILE A 824 -58.90 22.49 13.69
N SER A 825 -58.71 23.02 12.48
CA SER A 825 -59.76 23.75 11.74
C SER A 825 -60.27 22.89 10.57
N TYR A 826 -61.55 23.09 10.20
CA TYR A 826 -62.11 22.51 8.99
C TYR A 826 -63.09 23.47 8.29
N THR A 827 -63.12 23.46 6.96
CA THR A 827 -64.04 24.30 6.16
C THR A 827 -65.28 23.54 5.66
N GLY A 828 -65.21 22.21 5.62
CA GLY A 828 -66.32 21.33 5.25
C GLY A 828 -67.21 20.95 6.44
N SER A 829 -67.68 19.70 6.45
CA SER A 829 -68.48 19.15 7.53
C SER A 829 -67.66 18.28 8.49
N LEU A 830 -68.11 18.22 9.74
CA LEU A 830 -67.70 17.20 10.69
C LEU A 830 -68.55 15.94 10.46
N LEU A 831 -67.90 14.84 10.10
CA LEU A 831 -68.52 13.57 9.72
C LEU A 831 -68.09 12.43 10.66
N GLY A 832 -68.72 11.26 10.51
CA GLY A 832 -68.41 10.07 11.28
C GLY A 832 -69.14 10.02 12.62
N THR A 833 -68.44 9.67 13.70
CA THR A 833 -69.04 9.60 15.04
C THR A 833 -69.46 10.97 15.53
N THR A 834 -70.68 11.07 16.08
CA THR A 834 -71.17 12.32 16.70
C THR A 834 -70.21 12.80 17.77
N PHE A 835 -69.81 14.07 17.68
CA PHE A 835 -68.86 14.65 18.63
C PHE A 835 -69.32 14.48 20.09
N SER A 836 -68.43 13.98 20.93
CA SER A 836 -68.50 14.03 22.39
C SER A 836 -67.09 14.24 22.95
N PRO A 837 -66.90 15.03 24.02
CA PRO A 837 -65.60 15.15 24.69
C PRO A 837 -65.02 13.80 25.12
N ASP A 838 -65.86 12.81 25.43
CA ASP A 838 -65.45 11.47 25.88
C ASP A 838 -64.75 10.64 24.79
N LEU A 839 -64.84 11.06 23.52
CA LEU A 839 -64.11 10.45 22.42
C LEU A 839 -62.61 10.80 22.44
N PHE A 840 -62.20 11.72 23.31
CA PHE A 840 -60.85 12.22 23.42
C PHE A 840 -60.23 11.93 24.79
N THR A 841 -58.91 11.73 24.79
CA THR A 841 -58.09 11.74 25.99
C THR A 841 -57.11 12.89 25.87
N VAL A 842 -57.02 13.77 26.86
CA VAL A 842 -55.93 14.76 26.92
C VAL A 842 -54.85 14.22 27.85
N ASN A 843 -53.70 13.89 27.29
CA ASN A 843 -52.51 13.51 28.02
C ASN A 843 -51.68 14.76 28.31
N THR A 844 -51.56 15.11 29.59
CA THR A 844 -50.85 16.31 30.07
C THR A 844 -49.41 16.03 30.51
N GLY A 845 -48.88 14.82 30.26
CA GLY A 845 -47.54 14.44 30.71
C GLY A 845 -46.40 15.32 30.16
N GLY A 846 -46.61 15.98 29.01
CA GLY A 846 -45.67 16.93 28.42
C GLY A 846 -45.91 18.40 28.82
N PHE A 847 -46.97 18.70 29.58
CA PHE A 847 -47.34 20.06 29.96
C PHE A 847 -46.72 20.43 31.30
N GLN A 848 -45.74 21.34 31.28
CA GLN A 848 -44.92 21.67 32.45
C GLN A 848 -45.42 22.89 33.23
N ASN A 849 -46.29 23.72 32.65
CA ASN A 849 -46.90 24.81 33.39
C ASN A 849 -47.78 24.26 34.52
N THR A 850 -47.76 24.88 35.69
CA THR A 850 -48.62 24.47 36.81
C THR A 850 -50.09 24.72 36.48
N PHE A 851 -50.96 23.74 36.72
CA PHE A 851 -52.41 23.86 36.53
C PHE A 851 -53.17 23.15 37.65
N GLY A 852 -54.38 23.65 37.96
CA GLY A 852 -55.29 23.04 38.95
C GLY A 852 -56.63 22.61 38.36
N GLY A 853 -56.90 22.97 37.11
CA GLY A 853 -58.13 22.65 36.37
C GLY A 853 -58.03 21.39 35.51
N THR A 854 -58.98 21.25 34.58
CA THR A 854 -59.06 20.11 33.66
C THR A 854 -58.95 20.55 32.20
N PHE A 855 -58.26 19.76 31.39
CA PHE A 855 -58.26 19.89 29.94
C PHE A 855 -59.28 18.93 29.30
N SER A 856 -59.97 19.41 28.27
CA SER A 856 -60.91 18.62 27.46
C SER A 856 -60.88 19.09 26.01
N VAL A 857 -61.46 18.32 25.09
CA VAL A 857 -61.69 18.76 23.71
C VAL A 857 -63.12 19.26 23.59
N THR A 858 -63.30 20.41 22.95
CA THR A 858 -64.61 20.99 22.63
C THR A 858 -64.75 21.22 21.12
N ASN A 859 -65.97 21.14 20.62
CA ASN A 859 -66.30 21.46 19.24
C ASN A 859 -66.65 22.95 19.15
N VAL A 860 -65.97 23.68 18.26
CA VAL A 860 -66.21 25.10 17.97
C VAL A 860 -66.63 25.26 16.52
N THR A 861 -67.20 26.40 16.16
CA THR A 861 -67.53 26.68 14.76
C THR A 861 -66.29 26.49 13.88
N GLY A 862 -66.37 25.53 12.94
CA GLY A 862 -65.30 25.20 12.00
C GLY A 862 -64.03 24.58 12.61
N GLY A 863 -64.11 23.90 13.76
CA GLY A 863 -62.93 23.22 14.30
C GLY A 863 -63.09 22.49 15.64
N LEU A 864 -62.02 21.82 16.05
CA LEU A 864 -61.87 21.24 17.38
C LEU A 864 -60.86 22.06 18.19
N ALA A 865 -61.18 22.33 19.46
CA ALA A 865 -60.35 23.14 20.34
C ALA A 865 -60.04 22.43 21.65
N LEU A 866 -58.83 22.69 22.17
CA LEU A 866 -58.46 22.33 23.52
C LEU A 866 -59.07 23.37 24.47
N LEU A 867 -59.89 22.90 25.40
CA LEU A 867 -60.53 23.71 26.44
C LEU A 867 -59.87 23.41 27.78
N TYR A 868 -59.26 24.43 28.38
CA TYR A 868 -58.87 24.40 29.80
C TYR A 868 -59.93 25.09 30.65
N THR A 869 -60.41 24.39 31.67
CA THR A 869 -61.37 24.92 32.66
C THR A 869 -60.70 24.94 34.03
N PRO A 870 -60.47 26.12 34.64
CA PRO A 870 -59.93 26.23 36.00
C PRO A 870 -60.79 25.49 37.02
N SER A 871 -60.18 24.98 38.09
CA SER A 871 -60.92 24.49 39.25
C SER A 871 -61.76 25.62 39.83
N ALA A 872 -63.03 25.36 40.16
CA ALA A 872 -63.88 26.34 40.84
C ALA A 872 -63.15 26.87 42.08
N PRO A 873 -63.15 28.19 42.35
CA PRO A 873 -62.55 28.72 43.56
C PRO A 873 -63.19 28.02 44.76
N VAL A 874 -62.38 27.40 45.61
CA VAL A 874 -62.86 26.89 46.91
C VAL A 874 -63.44 28.11 47.63
N PRO A 875 -64.73 28.15 47.97
CA PRO A 875 -65.27 29.27 48.72
C PRO A 875 -64.49 29.37 50.03
N GLU A 876 -63.84 30.50 50.29
CA GLU A 876 -63.35 30.78 51.63
C GLU A 876 -64.53 30.58 52.60
N PRO A 877 -64.33 29.98 53.79
CA PRO A 877 -65.39 29.95 54.78
C PRO A 877 -65.84 31.40 54.98
N GLY A 878 -67.07 31.73 54.56
CA GLY A 878 -67.54 33.11 54.58
C GLY A 878 -67.27 33.70 55.96
N THR A 879 -66.96 34.99 56.04
CA THR A 879 -66.56 35.69 57.28
C THR A 879 -67.48 35.39 58.47
N TRP A 880 -68.73 34.99 58.21
CA TRP A 880 -69.71 34.48 59.16
C TRP A 880 -69.40 33.12 59.81
N ALA A 881 -68.75 32.17 59.13
CA ALA A 881 -68.30 30.90 59.71
C ALA A 881 -67.10 31.11 60.66
N ALA A 882 -66.17 31.99 60.30
CA ALA A 882 -65.09 32.42 61.18
C ALA A 882 -65.62 33.27 62.37
N ALA A 883 -66.61 34.14 62.13
CA ALA A 883 -67.29 34.90 63.18
C ALA A 883 -68.14 34.03 64.11
N ALA A 884 -68.76 32.96 63.62
CA ALA A 884 -69.51 31.99 64.43
C ALA A 884 -68.58 31.16 65.33
N LEU A 885 -67.40 30.77 64.84
CA LEU A 885 -66.36 30.11 65.64
C LEU A 885 -65.77 31.05 66.71
N LEU A 886 -65.54 32.33 66.38
CA LEU A 886 -65.09 33.35 67.33
C LEU A 886 -66.17 33.71 68.36
N ALA A 887 -67.43 33.87 67.95
CA ALA A 887 -68.55 34.13 68.86
C ALA A 887 -68.85 32.93 69.78
N GLY A 888 -68.75 31.70 69.25
CA GLY A 888 -68.85 30.46 70.03
C GLY A 888 -67.72 30.31 71.05
N GLY A 889 -66.48 30.65 70.67
CA GLY A 889 -65.33 30.67 71.58
C GLY A 889 -65.45 31.71 72.71
N VAL A 890 -65.95 32.90 72.40
CA VAL A 890 -66.18 33.97 73.39
C VAL A 890 -67.36 33.64 74.32
N ALA A 891 -68.42 33.00 73.83
CA ALA A 891 -69.54 32.52 74.64
C ALA A 891 -69.11 31.39 75.59
N PHE A 892 -68.29 30.44 75.12
CA PHE A 892 -67.75 29.35 75.95
C PHE A 892 -66.78 29.87 77.02
N ALA A 893 -65.93 30.85 76.70
CA ALA A 893 -65.04 31.51 77.66
C ALA A 893 -65.82 32.30 78.74
N ARG A 894 -66.93 32.96 78.37
CA ARG A 894 -67.84 33.64 79.32
C ARG A 894 -68.65 32.66 80.17
N TRP A 895 -69.04 31.50 79.63
CA TRP A 895 -69.69 30.43 80.40
C TRP A 895 -68.74 29.82 81.44
N ARG A 896 -67.47 29.57 81.07
CA ARG A 896 -66.46 29.01 81.99
C ARG A 896 -66.10 29.95 83.14
N LYS A 897 -66.08 31.28 82.91
CA LYS A 897 -65.84 32.29 83.98
C LYS A 897 -66.99 32.43 85.00
N ARG A 898 -68.22 31.99 84.68
CA ARG A 898 -69.38 32.05 85.60
C ARG A 898 -69.56 30.80 86.48
N ARG A 899 -68.72 29.76 86.31
CA ARG A 899 -68.74 28.54 87.14
C ARG A 899 -67.55 28.38 88.08
N ILE A 900 -66.63 29.35 88.13
CA ILE A 900 -65.45 29.37 89.04
C ILE A 900 -65.46 30.65 89.88
N ALA A 901 -66.64 31.14 90.27
CA ALA A 901 -66.83 32.22 91.24
C ALA A 901 -67.90 31.79 92.25
#